data_AF-A0A132NZN4-F1
#
_entry.id   AF-A0A132NZN4-F1
#
_cell.length_a   1.000
_cell.length_b   1.000
_cell.length_c   1.000
_cell.angle_alpha   90.00
_cell.angle_beta   90.00
_cell.angle_gamma   90.00
#
_symmetry.space_group_name_H-M   'P 1'
#
loop_
_entity.id
_entity.type
_entity.pdbx_description
1 polymer ?
#
loop_
_entity_poly.entity_id
_entity_poly.type
_entity_poly.pdbx_seq_one_letter_code
_entity_poly.pdbx_strand_id
1 'polypeptide(L)'
;MLINVPGGTQRILYSNKLKAGDISTVILTSVYPYFLEGLSGFLQTMCNSGPPTNVNLLISDSNAFDLLKILNDFAYAPYWNESIVLFSRAYQDHTSAPWIIRAVFSDSDVPLLFFIEHTITKRKLNKVKIKELNLTGLQCKELAAGAAVIHEGVSILPEDVSVLVTTRSIVILLDTYYPEREEQVLPAVLKLVEKGGSCLICASERYRPLLSAKMLQKPTVCTIYCADSPTLKSPNDPSVLTAYADFVGLRRIWNTLAPHALMPSTELCLASETPSMTRFFLDNAIERFAPPLLSTLLNPISSLDIYIQYSSLFDAFSSNPAVPLPSPDTPGLLFLGTGASVPSKYRNVSGYIIITSTKHTICIDPGEGTLQLLEWVVTDAVASELVSNLCFVGITHSHADHYLGLASLVYRYLIEMQHLKAKGDTEKLHPLIILAGSTELSYLSHSLKTLGKTYQQLADTYLYILRKEDTDYLGRLISLPELLDGHQPDSGFSTATRDIQLLLVPSDHIPHSVSIFLKDNSLQAGIGISGDTRPSPFFVSGAQTLRNANTKFLLIVHEATFSDSEQDLAMLKGHSTIGQAAKQIRKCGADVGIFTHFSQRYTKSVPELSSNIDQKDKPVYLYASDLMWLPLEQQSGHNTLPASLQSWVDLASSVKQLYAMADCPTIN
;
A
#
# COMPACT_ATOMS: atom_id res chain seq x y z
N MET A 1 16.38 11.47 1.89
CA MET A 1 15.60 11.89 0.70
C MET A 1 14.80 10.69 0.24
N LEU A 2 13.52 10.88 -0.07
CA LEU A 2 12.62 9.87 -0.59
C LEU A 2 12.16 10.27 -1.99
N ILE A 3 12.11 9.33 -2.93
CA ILE A 3 11.70 9.57 -4.33
C ILE A 3 10.48 8.71 -4.60
N ASN A 4 9.36 9.37 -4.90
CA ASN A 4 8.01 8.81 -4.90
C ASN A 4 7.61 8.16 -3.57
N VAL A 5 6.31 8.10 -3.29
CA VAL A 5 5.79 7.56 -2.02
C VAL A 5 4.58 6.67 -2.29
N PRO A 6 4.79 5.43 -2.78
CA PRO A 6 3.68 4.51 -3.03
C PRO A 6 2.97 4.11 -1.74
N GLY A 7 1.72 3.65 -1.86
CA GLY A 7 1.03 2.98 -0.75
C GLY A 7 1.90 1.83 -0.17
N GLY A 8 1.95 1.74 1.16
CA GLY A 8 2.77 0.78 1.89
C GLY A 8 4.20 1.25 2.19
N THR A 9 4.57 2.50 1.88
CA THR A 9 5.93 3.02 2.13
C THR A 9 6.32 2.92 3.61
N GLN A 10 5.42 3.26 4.53
CA GLN A 10 5.62 3.23 5.98
C GLN A 10 5.94 1.80 6.43
N ARG A 11 5.22 0.82 5.90
CA ARG A 11 5.45 -0.61 6.15
C ARG A 11 6.84 -1.03 5.68
N ILE A 12 7.30 -0.55 4.53
CA ILE A 12 8.66 -0.81 4.03
C ILE A 12 9.71 -0.19 4.95
N LEU A 13 9.55 1.07 5.35
CA LEU A 13 10.47 1.76 6.25
C LEU A 13 10.59 1.02 7.59
N TYR A 14 9.46 0.70 8.22
CA TYR A 14 9.45 -0.02 9.51
C TYR A 14 10.02 -1.43 9.41
N SER A 15 9.75 -2.15 8.32
CA SER A 15 10.31 -3.49 8.09
C SER A 15 11.84 -3.46 8.03
N ASN A 16 12.42 -2.38 7.51
CA ASN A 16 13.86 -2.19 7.34
C ASN A 16 14.52 -1.36 8.46
N LYS A 17 13.80 -1.11 9.56
CA LYS A 17 14.28 -0.29 10.69
C LYS A 17 14.70 1.14 10.27
N LEU A 18 14.17 1.65 9.17
CA LEU A 18 14.36 3.02 8.72
C LEU A 18 13.35 3.92 9.42
N LYS A 19 13.80 5.08 9.90
CA LYS A 19 12.93 6.04 10.60
C LYS A 19 12.38 7.05 9.60
N ALA A 20 11.06 7.23 9.59
CA ALA A 20 10.41 8.26 8.79
C ALA A 20 10.95 9.67 9.10
N GLY A 21 11.28 9.95 10.36
CA GLY A 21 11.84 11.24 10.79
C GLY A 21 13.24 11.59 10.24
N ASP A 22 13.97 10.63 9.66
CA ASP A 22 15.27 10.91 9.01
C ASP A 22 15.08 11.47 7.58
N ILE A 23 13.85 11.51 7.08
CA ILE A 23 13.50 11.98 5.74
C ILE A 23 13.17 13.48 5.78
N SER A 24 14.07 14.30 5.23
CA SER A 24 13.90 15.76 5.16
C SER A 24 13.36 16.27 3.81
N THR A 25 13.26 15.41 2.81
CA THR A 25 12.91 15.79 1.43
C THR A 25 12.24 14.62 0.73
N VAL A 26 11.07 14.88 0.15
CA VAL A 26 10.32 13.96 -0.70
C VAL A 26 10.22 14.57 -2.10
N ILE A 27 10.60 13.82 -3.13
CA ILE A 27 10.45 14.21 -4.53
C ILE A 27 9.35 13.35 -5.14
N LEU A 28 8.29 13.96 -5.66
CA LEU A 28 7.31 13.28 -6.50
C LEU A 28 7.67 13.53 -7.96
N THR A 29 8.17 12.49 -8.62
CA THR A 29 8.45 12.52 -10.06
C THR A 29 7.18 12.24 -10.87
N SER A 30 6.15 11.69 -10.22
CA SER A 30 4.80 11.51 -10.75
C SER A 30 3.74 11.70 -9.66
N VAL A 31 2.51 12.04 -10.07
CA VAL A 31 1.39 12.38 -9.17
C VAL A 31 0.17 11.48 -9.39
N TYR A 32 0.41 10.24 -9.82
CA TYR A 32 -0.66 9.24 -9.86
C TYR A 32 -1.23 8.99 -8.45
N PRO A 33 -2.54 8.68 -8.33
CA PRO A 33 -3.22 8.45 -7.05
C PRO A 33 -2.49 7.51 -6.09
N TYR A 34 -1.82 6.49 -6.61
CA TYR A 34 -1.02 5.55 -5.83
C TYR A 34 0.19 6.15 -5.10
N PHE A 35 0.82 7.19 -5.65
CA PHE A 35 1.87 7.93 -4.95
C PHE A 35 1.29 8.96 -4.00
N LEU A 36 0.08 9.45 -4.28
CA LEU A 36 -0.60 10.42 -3.43
C LEU A 36 -1.17 9.76 -2.17
N GLU A 37 -1.69 8.53 -2.26
CA GLU A 37 -2.14 7.78 -1.08
C GLU A 37 -1.00 7.51 -0.09
N GLY A 38 0.14 7.02 -0.58
CA GLY A 38 1.29 6.70 0.26
C GLY A 38 1.92 7.95 0.83
N LEU A 39 2.01 9.04 0.04
CA LEU A 39 2.46 10.33 0.55
C LEU A 39 1.55 10.84 1.66
N SER A 40 0.24 10.75 1.49
CA SER A 40 -0.75 11.20 2.47
C SER A 40 -0.59 10.45 3.79
N GLY A 41 -0.51 9.12 3.76
CA GLY A 41 -0.31 8.32 4.96
C GLY A 41 1.09 8.50 5.57
N PHE A 42 2.12 8.70 4.75
CA PHE A 42 3.48 8.96 5.20
C PHE A 42 3.59 10.27 5.98
N LEU A 43 2.99 11.35 5.47
CA LEU A 43 2.98 12.66 6.13
C LEU A 43 2.24 12.61 7.48
N GLN A 44 1.11 11.92 7.52
CA GLN A 44 0.38 11.66 8.77
C GLN A 44 1.23 10.89 9.78
N THR A 45 1.91 9.85 9.31
CA THR A 45 2.79 9.02 10.14
C THR A 45 3.95 9.81 10.72
N MET A 46 4.53 10.72 9.95
CA MET A 46 5.59 11.62 10.43
C MET A 46 5.09 12.54 11.56
N CYS A 47 3.87 13.04 11.46
CA CYS A 47 3.25 13.84 12.52
C CYS A 47 2.89 13.07 13.79
N ASN A 48 2.63 11.76 13.70
CA ASN A 48 2.34 10.96 14.88
C ASN A 48 3.51 10.89 15.88
N SER A 49 4.71 11.36 15.51
CA SER A 49 5.92 11.37 16.35
C SER A 49 6.24 12.73 16.99
N GLY A 50 5.48 13.80 16.75
CA GLY A 50 5.80 15.14 17.29
C GLY A 50 5.21 16.32 16.49
N PRO A 51 5.74 17.56 16.64
CA PRO A 51 5.26 18.74 15.90
C PRO A 51 5.38 18.54 14.38
N PRO A 52 4.68 19.35 13.56
CA PRO A 52 4.70 19.24 12.11
C PRO A 52 6.13 19.15 11.57
N THR A 53 6.38 18.12 10.77
CA THR A 53 7.71 17.83 10.28
C THR A 53 8.15 18.84 9.22
N ASN A 54 9.40 19.30 9.32
CA ASN A 54 10.05 20.09 8.27
C ASN A 54 10.50 19.14 7.15
N VAL A 55 9.59 18.83 6.23
CA VAL A 55 9.89 18.04 5.03
C VAL A 55 9.61 18.89 3.80
N ASN A 56 10.63 19.04 2.96
CA ASN A 56 10.46 19.68 1.67
C ASN A 56 9.74 18.73 0.72
N LEU A 57 8.56 19.14 0.25
CA LEU A 57 7.79 18.39 -0.75
C LEU A 57 8.07 18.99 -2.12
N LEU A 58 8.77 18.24 -2.96
CA LEU A 58 9.21 18.66 -4.28
C LEU A 58 8.29 18.02 -5.32
N ILE A 59 7.48 18.84 -6.00
CA ILE A 59 6.44 18.39 -6.93
C ILE A 59 6.50 19.20 -8.23
N SER A 60 5.88 18.72 -9.29
CA SER A 60 5.77 19.45 -10.56
C SER A 60 4.34 19.63 -11.08
N ASP A 61 3.35 19.09 -10.38
CA ASP A 61 1.93 19.23 -10.75
C ASP A 61 1.22 20.14 -9.74
N SER A 62 0.59 21.21 -10.24
CA SER A 62 -0.17 22.15 -9.41
C SER A 62 -1.43 21.51 -8.80
N ASN A 63 -2.02 20.49 -9.42
CA ASN A 63 -3.17 19.79 -8.84
C ASN A 63 -2.77 18.99 -7.60
N ALA A 64 -1.56 18.43 -7.59
CA ALA A 64 -1.02 17.75 -6.40
C ALA A 64 -0.75 18.76 -5.27
N PHE A 65 -0.36 19.99 -5.58
CA PHE A 65 -0.23 21.07 -4.60
C PHE A 65 -1.57 21.36 -3.90
N ASP A 66 -2.67 21.44 -4.64
CA ASP A 66 -4.00 21.68 -4.08
C ASP A 66 -4.46 20.51 -3.20
N LEU A 67 -4.22 19.26 -3.62
CA LEU A 67 -4.49 18.08 -2.79
C LEU A 67 -3.74 18.13 -1.46
N LEU A 68 -2.44 18.47 -1.50
CA LEU A 68 -1.61 18.55 -0.31
C LEU A 68 -2.13 19.64 0.65
N LYS A 69 -2.56 20.80 0.15
CA LYS A 69 -3.19 21.82 1.00
C LYS A 69 -4.43 21.28 1.72
N ILE A 70 -5.29 20.61 0.97
CA ILE A 70 -6.54 20.05 1.49
C ILE A 70 -6.30 18.98 2.57
N LEU A 71 -5.26 18.16 2.42
CA LEU A 71 -4.89 17.19 3.46
C LEU A 71 -4.50 17.86 4.78
N ASN A 72 -3.81 19.01 4.73
CA ASN A 72 -3.54 19.81 5.92
C ASN A 72 -4.82 20.45 6.49
N ASP A 73 -5.73 20.92 5.64
CA ASP A 73 -7.00 21.53 6.08
C ASP A 73 -7.93 20.53 6.79
N PHE A 74 -7.84 19.25 6.45
CA PHE A 74 -8.57 18.18 7.13
C PHE A 74 -7.96 17.73 8.45
N ALA A 75 -6.71 18.09 8.71
CA ALA A 75 -6.02 17.68 9.91
C ALA A 75 -6.40 18.59 11.09
N TYR A 76 -6.55 18.03 12.29
CA TYR A 76 -6.71 18.83 13.51
C TYR A 76 -5.51 19.76 13.76
N ALA A 77 -4.32 19.30 13.37
CA ALA A 77 -3.10 20.10 13.28
C ALA A 77 -2.40 19.76 11.95
N PRO A 78 -1.82 20.74 11.24
CA PRO A 78 -1.15 20.49 9.96
C PRO A 78 -0.15 19.35 10.03
N TYR A 79 -0.15 18.47 9.03
CA TYR A 79 0.74 17.32 8.97
C TYR A 79 2.20 17.71 8.60
N TRP A 80 2.41 18.88 8.01
CA TRP A 80 3.74 19.43 7.72
C TRP A 80 3.68 20.96 7.65
N ASN A 81 4.84 21.59 7.82
CA ASN A 81 5.00 23.03 7.59
C ASN A 81 5.31 23.30 6.11
N GLU A 82 4.67 24.33 5.56
CA GLU A 82 4.42 24.70 4.15
C GLU A 82 5.58 24.72 3.11
N SER A 83 6.71 24.05 3.29
CA SER A 83 7.78 24.01 2.27
C SER A 83 7.47 23.05 1.11
N ILE A 84 6.41 23.36 0.36
CA ILE A 84 6.13 22.73 -0.93
C ILE A 84 6.84 23.53 -2.03
N VAL A 85 7.70 22.86 -2.76
CA VAL A 85 8.44 23.39 -3.89
C VAL A 85 7.76 22.89 -5.17
N LEU A 86 7.11 23.81 -5.88
CA LEU A 86 6.53 23.53 -7.19
C LEU A 86 7.56 23.85 -8.28
N PHE A 87 8.11 22.81 -8.89
CA PHE A 87 8.95 22.94 -10.08
C PHE A 87 8.10 23.41 -11.26
N SER A 88 8.65 24.37 -12.00
CA SER A 88 8.05 24.91 -13.22
C SER A 88 9.15 25.33 -14.19
N ARG A 89 8.79 25.70 -15.42
CA ARG A 89 9.76 26.27 -16.36
C ARG A 89 10.50 27.50 -15.80
N ALA A 90 9.86 28.27 -14.90
CA ALA A 90 10.46 29.42 -14.24
C ALA A 90 11.30 29.06 -13.00
N TYR A 91 11.00 27.94 -12.34
CA TYR A 91 11.70 27.47 -11.15
C TYR A 91 12.10 26.00 -11.33
N GLN A 92 13.31 25.78 -11.83
CA GLN A 92 13.81 24.45 -12.20
C GLN A 92 14.78 23.86 -11.18
N ASP A 93 15.33 24.69 -10.28
CA ASP A 93 16.46 24.33 -9.42
C ASP A 93 16.09 24.54 -7.93
N HIS A 94 16.23 23.48 -7.13
CA HIS A 94 16.12 23.52 -5.68
C HIS A 94 17.45 23.09 -5.04
N THR A 95 18.04 23.97 -4.23
CA THR A 95 19.34 23.70 -3.58
C THR A 95 19.14 23.36 -2.11
N SER A 96 19.63 22.19 -1.70
CA SER A 96 19.67 21.73 -0.32
C SER A 96 21.03 21.10 -0.07
N ALA A 97 22.00 21.91 0.39
CA ALA A 97 23.41 21.50 0.48
C ALA A 97 23.56 20.16 1.24
N PRO A 98 24.32 19.17 0.70
CA PRO A 98 25.20 19.22 -0.48
C PRO A 98 24.54 18.89 -1.85
N TRP A 99 23.22 18.80 -1.89
CA TRP A 99 22.44 18.36 -3.05
C TRP A 99 21.86 19.55 -3.84
N ILE A 100 21.83 19.41 -5.16
CA ILE A 100 21.06 20.28 -6.06
C ILE A 100 20.09 19.39 -6.80
N ILE A 101 18.79 19.65 -6.64
CA ILE A 101 17.71 18.90 -7.26
C ILE A 101 17.16 19.76 -8.39
N ARG A 102 17.04 19.18 -9.59
CA ARG A 102 16.57 19.92 -10.76
C ARG A 102 15.52 19.16 -11.55
N ALA A 103 14.54 19.89 -12.05
CA ALA A 103 13.54 19.40 -13.00
C ALA A 103 13.88 19.92 -14.40
N VAL A 104 14.01 19.02 -15.37
CA VAL A 104 14.28 19.39 -16.76
C VAL A 104 12.97 19.41 -17.50
N PHE A 105 12.59 20.57 -18.04
CA PHE A 105 11.39 20.74 -18.85
C PHE A 105 11.74 20.74 -20.33
N SER A 106 10.79 20.27 -21.14
CA SER A 106 10.79 20.52 -22.59
C SER A 106 9.75 21.59 -22.93
N ASP A 107 9.01 21.45 -24.03
CA ASP A 107 8.00 22.41 -24.49
C ASP A 107 6.72 22.38 -23.64
N SER A 108 6.56 21.38 -22.78
CA SER A 108 5.40 21.23 -21.89
C SER A 108 5.66 21.72 -20.46
N ASP A 109 4.60 21.95 -19.69
CA ASP A 109 4.68 22.26 -18.26
C ASP A 109 4.89 21.03 -17.36
N VAL A 110 5.04 19.84 -17.95
CA VAL A 110 5.41 18.61 -17.23
C VAL A 110 6.91 18.35 -17.43
N PRO A 111 7.68 18.08 -16.36
CA PRO A 111 9.09 17.74 -16.48
C PRO A 111 9.30 16.51 -17.36
N LEU A 112 10.36 16.56 -18.17
CA LEU A 112 10.87 15.44 -18.94
C LEU A 112 11.61 14.45 -18.05
N LEU A 113 12.38 14.95 -17.08
CA LEU A 113 13.12 14.17 -16.09
C LEU A 113 13.47 15.02 -14.88
N PHE A 114 13.83 14.36 -13.77
CA PHE A 114 14.47 14.99 -12.63
C PHE A 114 15.92 14.52 -12.51
N PHE A 115 16.79 15.33 -11.93
CA PHE A 115 18.08 14.84 -11.49
C PHE A 115 18.55 15.46 -10.18
N ILE A 116 19.35 14.69 -9.45
CA ILE A 116 19.98 15.07 -8.20
C ILE A 116 21.47 15.12 -8.45
N GLU A 117 22.05 16.29 -8.27
CA GLU A 117 23.49 16.51 -8.35
C GLU A 117 24.08 16.63 -6.95
N HIS A 118 25.15 15.88 -6.73
CA HIS A 118 25.91 15.89 -5.49
C HIS A 118 27.36 16.22 -5.79
N THR A 119 27.85 17.28 -5.16
CA THR A 119 29.25 17.69 -5.29
C THR A 119 29.90 17.68 -3.92
N ILE A 120 30.91 16.82 -3.75
CA ILE A 120 31.71 16.79 -2.52
C ILE A 120 33.14 17.12 -2.86
N THR A 121 33.71 18.09 -2.14
CA THR A 121 35.14 18.34 -2.12
C THR A 121 35.74 17.64 -0.89
N LYS A 122 36.52 16.59 -1.11
CA LYS A 122 37.26 15.89 -0.04
C LYS A 122 38.75 16.13 -0.17
N ARG A 123 39.41 16.25 0.97
CA ARG A 123 40.86 16.23 1.06
C ARG A 123 41.35 14.79 0.89
N LYS A 124 42.20 14.54 -0.11
CA LYS A 124 42.79 13.23 -0.39
C LYS A 124 44.30 13.33 -0.36
N LEU A 125 44.95 12.39 0.32
CA LEU A 125 46.40 12.35 0.33
C LEU A 125 46.95 12.17 -1.09
N ASN A 126 47.94 12.98 -1.42
CA ASN A 126 48.59 12.97 -2.72
C ASN A 126 49.65 11.86 -2.74
N LYS A 127 49.40 10.82 -3.55
CA LYS A 127 50.28 9.65 -3.66
C LYS A 127 51.69 9.99 -4.11
N VAL A 128 51.87 11.07 -4.88
CA VAL A 128 53.19 11.53 -5.34
C VAL A 128 53.95 12.12 -4.15
N LYS A 129 53.34 13.06 -3.42
CA LYS A 129 53.95 13.65 -2.22
C LYS A 129 54.24 12.63 -1.12
N ILE A 130 53.34 11.66 -0.91
CA ILE A 130 53.56 10.55 0.02
C ILE A 130 54.82 9.77 -0.34
N LYS A 131 55.02 9.49 -1.64
CA LYS A 131 56.20 8.77 -2.13
C LYS A 131 57.46 9.63 -2.06
N GLU A 132 57.37 10.92 -2.40
CA GLU A 132 58.50 11.86 -2.29
C GLU A 132 59.00 11.99 -0.85
N LEU A 133 58.07 12.00 0.12
CA LEU A 133 58.36 12.13 1.55
C LEU A 133 58.52 10.77 2.25
N ASN A 134 58.54 9.65 1.53
CA ASN A 134 58.68 8.29 2.10
C ASN A 134 57.82 8.01 3.34
N LEU A 135 56.58 8.52 3.38
CA LEU A 135 55.72 8.37 4.54
C LEU A 135 55.28 6.93 4.73
N THR A 136 55.29 6.46 5.98
CA THR A 136 54.85 5.10 6.31
C THR A 136 53.33 4.96 6.25
N GLY A 137 52.83 3.73 6.12
CA GLY A 137 51.38 3.47 6.10
C GLY A 137 50.63 3.92 7.36
N LEU A 138 51.29 3.90 8.53
CA LEU A 138 50.73 4.40 9.79
C LEU A 138 50.60 5.93 9.77
N GLN A 139 51.68 6.62 9.37
CA GLN A 139 51.70 8.07 9.20
C GLN A 139 50.64 8.54 8.20
N CYS A 140 50.46 7.83 7.08
CA CYS A 140 49.38 8.12 6.14
C CYS A 140 47.98 7.93 6.75
N LYS A 141 47.75 6.96 7.64
CA LYS A 141 46.47 6.78 8.32
C LYS A 141 46.18 7.93 9.28
N GLU A 142 47.19 8.37 10.05
CA GLU A 142 47.09 9.50 10.98
C GLU A 142 46.81 10.81 10.24
N LEU A 143 47.55 11.09 9.16
CA LEU A 143 47.31 12.24 8.28
C LEU A 143 45.92 12.19 7.62
N ALA A 144 45.44 11.01 7.23
CA ALA A 144 44.10 10.83 6.68
C ALA A 144 42.99 11.04 7.73
N ALA A 145 43.28 10.79 9.01
CA ALA A 145 42.40 11.07 10.13
C ALA A 145 42.43 12.55 10.57
N GLY A 146 43.27 13.38 9.93
CA GLY A 146 43.39 14.82 10.21
C GLY A 146 44.46 15.18 11.25
N ALA A 147 45.27 14.22 11.70
CA ALA A 147 46.34 14.48 12.66
C ALA A 147 47.63 14.94 11.97
N ALA A 148 48.41 15.77 12.67
CA ALA A 148 49.77 16.08 12.29
C ALA A 148 50.70 14.91 12.62
N VAL A 149 51.74 14.71 11.81
CA VAL A 149 52.69 13.61 11.98
C VAL A 149 54.12 14.16 11.92
N ILE A 150 54.99 13.69 12.80
CA ILE A 150 56.42 13.99 12.74
C ILE A 150 57.11 12.96 11.85
N HIS A 151 57.79 13.41 10.80
CA HIS A 151 58.60 12.59 9.91
C HIS A 151 59.97 13.25 9.74
N GLU A 152 61.04 12.51 10.05
CA GLU A 152 62.44 13.02 10.01
C GLU A 152 62.65 14.34 10.79
N GLY A 153 61.94 14.50 11.92
CA GLY A 153 62.05 15.69 12.78
C GLY A 153 61.24 16.91 12.31
N VAL A 154 60.53 16.80 11.18
CA VAL A 154 59.65 17.85 10.64
C VAL A 154 58.19 17.48 10.88
N SER A 155 57.39 18.43 11.37
CA SER A 155 55.94 18.27 11.50
C SER A 155 55.28 18.43 10.14
N ILE A 156 54.59 17.39 9.69
CA ILE A 156 53.82 17.37 8.45
C ILE A 156 52.33 17.45 8.82
N LEU A 157 51.66 18.46 8.28
CA LEU A 157 50.22 18.64 8.41
C LEU A 157 49.48 17.92 7.26
N PRO A 158 48.20 17.53 7.46
CA PRO A 158 47.40 16.97 6.38
C PRO A 158 47.40 17.84 5.11
N GLU A 159 47.40 19.17 5.21
CA GLU A 159 47.52 20.07 4.05
C GLU A 159 48.79 19.96 3.23
N ASP A 160 49.92 19.65 3.85
CA ASP A 160 51.22 19.60 3.17
C ASP A 160 51.26 18.48 2.12
N VAL A 161 50.53 17.40 2.40
CA VAL A 161 50.56 16.14 1.66
C VAL A 161 49.22 15.73 1.05
N SER A 162 48.25 16.64 1.03
CA SER A 162 46.95 16.40 0.42
C SER A 162 46.64 17.33 -0.75
N VAL A 163 45.68 16.91 -1.55
CA VAL A 163 45.03 17.72 -2.58
C VAL A 163 43.52 17.70 -2.32
N LEU A 164 42.86 18.82 -2.61
CA LEU A 164 41.40 18.85 -2.63
C LEU A 164 40.94 18.18 -3.93
N VAL A 165 40.10 17.15 -3.78
CA VAL A 165 39.49 16.44 -4.89
C VAL A 165 38.00 16.66 -4.81
N THR A 166 37.45 17.30 -5.85
CA THR A 166 36.00 17.46 -6.00
C THR A 166 35.47 16.29 -6.82
N THR A 167 34.57 15.52 -6.23
CA THR A 167 33.83 14.45 -6.90
C THR A 167 32.41 14.91 -7.17
N ARG A 168 31.93 14.68 -8.39
CA ARG A 168 30.56 14.94 -8.81
C ARG A 168 29.83 13.62 -9.05
N SER A 169 28.62 13.53 -8.53
CA SER A 169 27.71 12.43 -8.80
C SER A 169 26.35 12.96 -9.22
N ILE A 170 25.74 12.33 -10.22
CA ILE A 170 24.43 12.70 -10.75
C ILE A 170 23.52 11.47 -10.68
N VAL A 171 22.31 11.64 -10.15
CA VAL A 171 21.23 10.65 -10.23
C VAL A 171 20.16 11.21 -11.16
N ILE A 172 19.86 10.54 -12.26
CA ILE A 172 18.80 10.89 -13.21
C ILE A 172 17.60 10.00 -12.94
N LEU A 173 16.42 10.61 -12.82
CA LEU A 173 15.16 9.94 -12.50
C LEU A 173 14.22 10.05 -13.70
N LEU A 174 13.86 8.89 -14.26
CA LEU A 174 13.00 8.70 -15.44
C LEU A 174 11.91 7.68 -15.12
N ASP A 175 11.01 8.03 -14.20
CA ASP A 175 9.96 7.10 -13.76
C ASP A 175 8.77 7.07 -14.73
N THR A 176 8.35 8.20 -15.27
CA THR A 176 7.15 8.31 -16.10
C THR A 176 7.53 8.23 -17.57
N TYR A 177 6.96 7.25 -18.27
CA TYR A 177 7.23 7.03 -19.68
C TYR A 177 6.27 7.85 -20.54
N TYR A 178 6.83 8.78 -21.31
CA TYR A 178 6.12 9.61 -22.29
C TYR A 178 6.57 9.21 -23.71
N PRO A 179 5.88 8.27 -24.38
CA PRO A 179 6.25 7.80 -25.72
C PRO A 179 6.40 8.95 -26.72
N GLU A 180 5.52 9.94 -26.64
CA GLU A 180 5.51 11.11 -27.52
C GLU A 180 6.70 12.08 -27.30
N ARG A 181 7.50 11.85 -26.26
CA ARG A 181 8.64 12.70 -25.87
C ARG A 181 9.98 11.97 -25.88
N GLU A 182 10.02 10.70 -26.29
CA GLU A 182 11.24 9.88 -26.27
C GLU A 182 12.41 10.55 -26.99
N GLU A 183 12.15 11.17 -28.14
CA GLU A 183 13.16 11.88 -28.93
C GLU A 183 13.82 13.06 -28.19
N GLN A 184 13.16 13.59 -27.15
CA GLN A 184 13.67 14.67 -26.31
C GLN A 184 14.41 14.13 -25.08
N VAL A 185 14.03 12.94 -24.58
CA VAL A 185 14.61 12.33 -23.37
C VAL A 185 16.10 12.01 -23.56
N LEU A 186 16.47 11.32 -24.65
CA LEU A 186 17.85 10.88 -24.86
C LEU A 186 18.83 12.07 -24.96
N PRO A 187 18.57 13.14 -25.73
CA PRO A 187 19.41 14.34 -25.73
C PRO A 187 19.57 14.97 -24.34
N ALA A 188 18.51 15.02 -23.53
CA ALA A 188 18.57 15.57 -22.18
C ALA A 188 19.48 14.72 -21.26
N VAL A 189 19.35 13.39 -21.33
CA VAL A 189 20.21 12.45 -20.59
C VAL A 189 21.67 12.58 -21.02
N LEU A 190 21.94 12.60 -22.33
CA LEU A 190 23.30 12.73 -22.87
C LEU A 190 23.97 14.02 -22.40
N LYS A 191 23.25 15.14 -22.44
CA LYS A 191 23.75 16.44 -21.94
C LYS A 191 24.15 16.39 -20.47
N LEU A 192 23.47 15.60 -19.64
CA LEU A 192 23.82 15.42 -18.23
C LEU A 192 25.03 14.50 -18.05
N VAL A 193 25.10 13.41 -18.81
CA VAL A 193 26.24 12.48 -18.79
C VAL A 193 27.52 13.15 -19.28
N GLU A 194 27.44 14.04 -20.25
CA GLU A 194 28.59 14.81 -20.78
C GLU A 194 29.20 15.78 -19.76
N LYS A 195 28.46 16.19 -18.73
CA LYS A 195 28.96 17.06 -17.65
C LYS A 195 30.04 16.40 -16.76
N GLY A 196 30.31 15.10 -16.96
CA GLY A 196 31.34 14.34 -16.24
C GLY A 196 30.97 13.95 -14.81
N GLY A 197 31.78 13.08 -14.21
CA GLY A 197 31.50 12.46 -12.91
C GLY A 197 30.81 11.10 -13.04
N SER A 198 30.38 10.54 -11.91
CA SER A 198 29.61 9.29 -11.88
C SER A 198 28.12 9.59 -12.08
N CYS A 199 27.47 8.86 -12.98
CA CYS A 199 26.05 9.02 -13.27
C CYS A 199 25.31 7.72 -12.97
N LEU A 200 24.22 7.82 -12.21
CA LEU A 200 23.24 6.76 -12.01
C LEU A 200 21.95 7.16 -12.73
N ILE A 201 21.44 6.34 -13.64
CA ILE A 201 20.18 6.55 -14.32
C ILE A 201 19.18 5.55 -13.74
N CYS A 202 18.15 6.02 -13.06
CA CYS A 202 17.02 5.22 -12.61
C CYS A 202 15.86 5.46 -13.56
N ALA A 203 15.53 4.48 -14.40
CA ALA A 203 14.55 4.64 -15.46
C ALA A 203 13.51 3.51 -15.48
N SER A 204 12.29 3.78 -15.92
CA SER A 204 11.36 2.70 -16.29
C SER A 204 11.96 1.80 -17.36
N GLU A 205 11.70 0.50 -17.30
CA GLU A 205 12.12 -0.49 -18.30
C GLU A 205 11.66 -0.15 -19.72
N ARG A 206 10.57 0.61 -19.86
CA ARG A 206 10.10 1.13 -21.16
C ARG A 206 11.13 2.02 -21.86
N TYR A 207 12.03 2.66 -21.12
CA TYR A 207 13.14 3.43 -21.67
C TYR A 207 14.35 2.58 -22.07
N ARG A 208 14.36 1.25 -21.85
CA ARG A 208 15.48 0.40 -22.22
C ARG A 208 15.89 0.50 -23.69
N PRO A 209 14.97 0.48 -24.68
CA PRO A 209 15.34 0.65 -26.08
C PRO A 209 16.14 1.94 -26.31
N LEU A 210 15.68 3.05 -25.72
CA LEU A 210 16.30 4.37 -25.83
C LEU A 210 17.66 4.46 -25.10
N LEU A 211 17.74 3.95 -23.87
CA LEU A 211 18.90 4.08 -22.98
C LEU A 211 19.98 3.02 -23.21
N SER A 212 19.69 2.00 -24.03
CA SER A 212 20.68 0.99 -24.47
C SER A 212 21.67 1.50 -25.52
N ALA A 213 21.53 2.76 -25.95
CA ALA A 213 22.41 3.40 -26.94
C ALA A 213 23.89 3.31 -26.54
N LYS A 214 24.77 2.97 -27.51
CA LYS A 214 26.23 2.85 -27.30
C LYS A 214 26.86 4.05 -26.60
N MET A 215 26.31 5.26 -26.82
CA MET A 215 26.82 6.50 -26.22
C MET A 215 26.72 6.54 -24.68
N LEU A 216 25.86 5.71 -24.09
CA LEU A 216 25.68 5.59 -22.64
C LEU A 216 26.49 4.44 -22.02
N GLN A 217 27.19 3.63 -22.83
CA GLN A 217 28.06 2.53 -22.37
C GLN A 217 29.42 3.04 -21.90
N LYS A 218 29.43 3.89 -20.88
CA LYS A 218 30.64 4.45 -20.25
C LYS A 218 30.85 3.83 -18.87
N PRO A 219 32.10 3.59 -18.41
CA PRO A 219 32.38 3.03 -17.08
C PRO A 219 31.85 3.88 -15.92
N THR A 220 31.60 5.17 -16.17
CA THR A 220 31.10 6.14 -15.19
C THR A 220 29.58 6.24 -15.16
N VAL A 221 28.87 5.51 -16.03
CA VAL A 221 27.41 5.51 -16.14
C VAL A 221 26.88 4.14 -15.73
N CYS A 222 25.98 4.13 -14.76
CA CYS A 222 25.22 2.96 -14.36
C CYS A 222 23.74 3.25 -14.65
N THR A 223 23.04 2.30 -15.27
CA THR A 223 21.59 2.40 -15.50
C THR A 223 20.90 1.27 -14.75
N ILE A 224 19.96 1.65 -13.89
CA ILE A 224 19.02 0.75 -13.22
C ILE A 224 17.68 0.94 -13.88
N TYR A 225 17.08 -0.17 -14.32
CA TYR A 225 15.75 -0.16 -14.88
C TYR A 225 14.73 -0.69 -13.86
N CYS A 226 13.66 0.07 -13.67
CA CYS A 226 12.48 -0.30 -12.90
C CYS A 226 11.46 -0.91 -13.86
N ALA A 227 11.29 -2.23 -13.81
CA ALA A 227 10.35 -2.95 -14.66
C ALA A 227 8.93 -2.94 -14.09
N ASP A 228 7.96 -2.79 -14.98
CA ASP A 228 6.60 -3.28 -14.77
C ASP A 228 6.64 -4.80 -15.09
N SER A 229 5.90 -5.66 -14.38
CA SER A 229 5.87 -7.13 -14.54
C SER A 229 5.90 -7.68 -15.99
N PRO A 230 5.25 -7.06 -17.01
CA PRO A 230 5.25 -7.60 -18.38
C PRO A 230 6.63 -7.68 -19.06
N THR A 231 7.64 -6.99 -18.52
CA THR A 231 8.96 -6.82 -19.16
C THR A 231 10.07 -7.63 -18.51
N LEU A 232 9.80 -8.26 -17.37
CA LEU A 232 10.73 -9.17 -16.72
C LEU A 232 10.76 -10.50 -17.48
N LYS A 233 11.97 -11.02 -17.74
CA LYS A 233 12.13 -12.40 -18.21
C LYS A 233 11.50 -13.35 -17.19
N SER A 234 11.15 -14.56 -17.66
CA SER A 234 10.53 -15.66 -16.91
C SER A 234 10.69 -15.57 -15.38
N PRO A 235 9.62 -15.78 -14.59
CA PRO A 235 9.69 -15.79 -13.12
C PRO A 235 10.72 -16.77 -12.52
N ASN A 236 11.31 -17.65 -13.35
CA ASN A 236 12.42 -18.53 -13.00
C ASN A 236 13.81 -17.86 -13.07
N ASP A 237 13.91 -16.58 -13.43
CA ASP A 237 15.17 -15.86 -13.42
C ASP A 237 15.62 -15.61 -11.97
N PRO A 238 16.79 -16.14 -11.53
CA PRO A 238 17.26 -16.02 -10.15
C PRO A 238 17.46 -14.58 -9.70
N SER A 239 17.73 -13.65 -10.62
CA SER A 239 17.84 -12.23 -10.31
C SER A 239 16.50 -11.66 -9.88
N VAL A 240 15.43 -12.02 -10.60
CA VAL A 240 14.03 -11.69 -10.27
C VAL A 240 13.70 -12.32 -8.91
N LEU A 241 13.87 -13.62 -8.71
CA LEU A 241 13.55 -14.26 -7.42
C LEU A 241 14.26 -13.65 -6.20
N THR A 242 15.51 -13.18 -6.35
CA THR A 242 16.25 -12.50 -5.28
C THR A 242 15.64 -11.12 -4.96
N ALA A 243 15.12 -10.40 -5.96
CA ALA A 243 14.40 -9.12 -5.82
C ALA A 243 13.22 -9.26 -4.89
N TYR A 244 12.46 -10.32 -5.18
CA TYR A 244 11.22 -10.60 -4.54
C TYR A 244 11.49 -11.20 -3.16
N ALA A 245 12.54 -12.02 -3.01
CA ALA A 245 12.95 -12.54 -1.70
C ALA A 245 13.43 -11.44 -0.74
N ASP A 246 14.08 -10.38 -1.24
CA ASP A 246 14.52 -9.22 -0.45
C ASP A 246 13.41 -8.18 -0.23
N PHE A 247 12.58 -7.90 -1.25
CA PHE A 247 11.42 -7.01 -1.14
C PHE A 247 10.32 -7.61 -0.25
N VAL A 248 9.99 -8.87 -0.46
CA VAL A 248 9.03 -9.62 0.35
C VAL A 248 9.71 -10.13 1.62
N GLY A 249 11.04 -10.03 1.76
CA GLY A 249 11.81 -10.41 2.94
C GLY A 249 11.22 -11.64 3.60
N LEU A 250 11.45 -12.85 3.05
CA LEU A 250 10.98 -14.22 3.42
C LEU A 250 10.17 -14.42 4.73
N ARG A 251 10.41 -13.65 5.79
CA ARG A 251 9.47 -13.33 6.88
C ARG A 251 8.07 -12.84 6.46
N ARG A 252 7.89 -12.07 5.38
CA ARG A 252 6.53 -11.66 4.94
C ARG A 252 5.82 -12.84 4.29
N ILE A 253 6.52 -13.66 3.52
CA ILE A 253 6.03 -14.97 3.09
C ILE A 253 5.53 -15.72 4.34
N TRP A 254 6.31 -15.88 5.40
CA TRP A 254 5.84 -16.58 6.62
C TRP A 254 4.57 -16.02 7.30
N ASN A 255 4.44 -14.70 7.48
CA ASN A 255 3.27 -14.10 8.14
C ASN A 255 2.03 -14.01 7.24
N THR A 256 2.23 -13.95 5.92
CA THR A 256 1.18 -14.05 4.91
C THR A 256 0.83 -15.51 4.59
N LEU A 257 1.73 -16.46 4.89
CA LEU A 257 1.56 -17.89 4.60
C LEU A 257 0.74 -18.64 5.65
N ALA A 258 0.57 -18.13 6.87
CA ALA A 258 -0.33 -18.75 7.81
C ALA A 258 -1.75 -18.92 7.21
N PRO A 259 -2.33 -17.89 6.56
CA PRO A 259 -3.53 -18.04 5.73
C PRO A 259 -3.28 -18.70 4.36
N HIS A 260 -2.10 -18.57 3.73
CA HIS A 260 -1.82 -19.29 2.46
C HIS A 260 -1.51 -20.79 2.62
N ALA A 261 -1.39 -21.33 3.83
CA ALA A 261 -1.25 -22.77 4.02
C ALA A 261 -2.52 -23.53 3.58
N LEU A 262 -3.64 -22.82 3.38
CA LEU A 262 -4.90 -23.30 2.80
C LEU A 262 -5.11 -22.88 1.34
N MET A 263 -4.24 -22.05 0.76
CA MET A 263 -4.32 -21.58 -0.62
C MET A 263 -3.26 -22.32 -1.47
N PRO A 264 -3.59 -22.84 -2.66
CA PRO A 264 -2.62 -23.54 -3.49
C PRO A 264 -1.39 -22.66 -3.79
N SER A 265 -0.21 -23.28 -3.89
CA SER A 265 1.05 -22.60 -4.18
C SER A 265 0.93 -21.74 -5.44
N THR A 266 0.87 -20.42 -5.29
CA THR A 266 0.73 -19.48 -6.39
C THR A 266 2.07 -19.27 -7.11
N GLU A 267 2.54 -20.30 -7.81
CA GLU A 267 3.57 -20.15 -8.87
C GLU A 267 3.05 -19.29 -10.05
N LEU A 268 1.74 -19.00 -10.10
CA LEU A 268 1.04 -18.32 -11.21
C LEU A 268 0.82 -16.79 -11.04
N CYS A 269 1.11 -16.18 -9.88
CA CYS A 269 0.81 -14.76 -9.63
C CYS A 269 1.79 -13.74 -10.25
N LEU A 270 2.71 -14.19 -11.11
CA LEU A 270 3.92 -13.41 -11.44
C LEU A 270 3.98 -12.85 -12.87
N ALA A 271 2.91 -12.97 -13.65
CA ALA A 271 2.80 -12.40 -14.99
C ALA A 271 1.52 -11.56 -15.11
N SER A 272 1.64 -10.23 -14.92
CA SER A 272 0.56 -9.29 -15.27
C SER A 272 0.80 -8.72 -16.67
N GLU A 273 -0.27 -8.55 -17.45
CA GLU A 273 -0.23 -7.87 -18.77
C GLU A 273 -0.64 -6.39 -18.66
N THR A 274 -1.25 -5.97 -17.55
CA THR A 274 -1.50 -4.55 -17.24
C THR A 274 -0.34 -3.94 -16.44
N PRO A 275 -0.14 -2.60 -16.50
CA PRO A 275 0.91 -1.94 -15.73
C PRO A 275 0.62 -2.07 -14.23
N SER A 276 1.18 -3.08 -13.58
CA SER A 276 1.22 -3.17 -12.12
C SER A 276 1.99 -1.95 -11.61
N MET A 277 1.34 -1.08 -10.84
CA MET A 277 1.94 0.16 -10.29
C MET A 277 3.01 -0.11 -9.21
N THR A 278 3.25 -1.38 -8.87
CA THR A 278 4.29 -1.81 -7.94
C THR A 278 5.61 -2.03 -8.68
N ARG A 279 6.53 -1.07 -8.56
CA ARG A 279 7.85 -1.14 -9.21
C ARG A 279 8.94 -1.59 -8.24
N PHE A 280 9.63 -2.65 -8.62
CA PHE A 280 10.62 -3.36 -7.82
C PHE A 280 11.96 -2.63 -7.75
N PHE A 281 12.64 -2.82 -6.61
CA PHE A 281 14.07 -2.58 -6.42
C PHE A 281 14.78 -3.91 -6.12
N LEU A 282 15.93 -4.06 -6.75
CA LEU A 282 17.06 -4.96 -6.44
C LEU A 282 18.30 -4.08 -6.54
N ASP A 283 19.36 -4.22 -5.77
CA ASP A 283 19.69 -5.10 -4.67
C ASP A 283 20.82 -4.37 -3.92
N ASN A 284 20.83 -4.54 -2.61
CA ASN A 284 21.90 -4.22 -1.66
C ASN A 284 22.41 -2.77 -1.65
N ALA A 285 21.99 -2.04 -0.60
CA ALA A 285 22.74 -0.95 0.02
C ALA A 285 23.62 -0.12 -0.92
N ILE A 286 23.12 1.02 -1.42
CA ILE A 286 24.00 2.13 -1.82
C ILE A 286 24.59 2.76 -0.54
N GLU A 287 25.26 1.96 0.28
CA GLU A 287 26.23 2.45 1.24
C GLU A 287 27.46 2.86 0.44
N ARG A 288 27.41 4.13 -0.02
CA ARG A 288 28.47 4.94 -0.64
C ARG A 288 28.45 4.96 -2.17
N PHE A 289 28.33 6.18 -2.69
CA PHE A 289 28.85 6.59 -4.00
C PHE A 289 30.38 6.35 -4.07
N ALA A 290 30.77 5.10 -4.33
CA ALA A 290 32.05 4.65 -4.87
C ALA A 290 31.82 3.21 -5.36
N PRO A 291 32.25 2.82 -6.58
CA PRO A 291 31.92 1.51 -7.13
C PRO A 291 32.55 0.40 -6.26
N PRO A 292 31.78 -0.47 -5.60
CA PRO A 292 32.32 -1.71 -5.07
C PRO A 292 32.59 -2.65 -6.25
N LEU A 293 33.63 -3.49 -6.15
CA LEU A 293 33.78 -4.61 -7.09
C LEU A 293 32.58 -5.54 -6.94
N LEU A 294 31.95 -5.88 -8.06
CA LEU A 294 30.80 -6.78 -8.18
C LEU A 294 31.02 -8.16 -7.52
N SER A 295 32.28 -8.57 -7.30
CA SER A 295 32.66 -9.87 -6.76
C SER A 295 32.42 -10.04 -5.25
N THR A 296 32.14 -8.96 -4.50
CA THR A 296 31.97 -9.03 -3.04
C THR A 296 30.52 -9.20 -2.55
N LEU A 297 29.53 -9.19 -3.44
CA LEU A 297 28.10 -9.31 -3.10
C LEU A 297 27.51 -10.71 -3.37
N LEU A 298 28.33 -11.68 -3.78
CA LEU A 298 27.90 -13.03 -4.17
C LEU A 298 27.79 -14.03 -3.00
N ASN A 299 27.30 -13.60 -1.84
CA ASN A 299 26.83 -14.54 -0.82
C ASN A 299 25.32 -14.42 -0.67
N PRO A 300 24.54 -15.05 -1.57
CA PRO A 300 23.12 -15.24 -1.32
C PRO A 300 23.00 -16.08 -0.05
N ILE A 301 22.32 -15.56 0.96
CA ILE A 301 21.77 -16.43 2.00
C ILE A 301 20.81 -17.35 1.25
N SER A 302 21.16 -18.63 1.14
CA SER A 302 20.34 -19.64 0.49
C SER A 302 18.98 -19.70 1.19
N SER A 303 17.97 -19.21 0.49
CA SER A 303 16.54 -19.24 0.84
C SER A 303 15.98 -20.65 1.15
N LEU A 304 16.79 -21.70 0.94
CA LEU A 304 16.43 -23.10 1.18
C LEU A 304 16.43 -23.48 2.67
N ASP A 305 17.27 -22.87 3.50
CA ASP A 305 17.46 -23.33 4.89
C ASP A 305 16.26 -22.98 5.79
N ILE A 306 15.55 -21.88 5.52
CA ILE A 306 14.30 -21.52 6.23
C ILE A 306 13.16 -22.46 5.83
N TYR A 307 13.05 -22.82 4.54
CA TYR A 307 12.01 -23.72 4.03
C TYR A 307 12.14 -25.13 4.62
N ILE A 308 13.38 -25.64 4.70
CA ILE A 308 13.68 -26.97 5.27
C ILE A 308 13.40 -27.01 6.79
N GLN A 309 13.63 -25.91 7.51
CA GLN A 309 13.48 -25.87 8.96
C GLN A 309 12.00 -25.98 9.42
N TYR A 310 11.04 -25.67 8.54
CA TYR A 310 9.63 -25.63 8.90
C TYR A 310 8.69 -26.33 7.91
N SER A 311 9.21 -27.12 6.97
CA SER A 311 8.43 -27.95 6.05
C SER A 311 7.42 -28.86 6.77
N SER A 312 7.77 -29.33 7.97
CA SER A 312 6.89 -30.15 8.82
C SER A 312 5.61 -29.44 9.28
N LEU A 313 5.59 -28.11 9.40
CA LEU A 313 4.37 -27.33 9.66
C LEU A 313 3.50 -27.27 8.40
N PHE A 314 4.11 -27.05 7.22
CA PHE A 314 3.41 -27.07 5.94
C PHE A 314 2.80 -28.44 5.62
N ASP A 315 3.50 -29.53 5.93
CA ASP A 315 3.00 -30.89 5.76
C ASP A 315 1.74 -31.14 6.61
N ALA A 316 1.64 -30.52 7.79
CA ALA A 316 0.45 -30.57 8.66
C ALA A 316 -0.74 -29.74 8.13
N PHE A 317 -0.49 -28.70 7.32
CA PHE A 317 -1.54 -27.88 6.69
C PHE A 317 -2.00 -28.43 5.33
N SER A 318 -1.13 -29.15 4.63
CA SER A 318 -1.38 -29.75 3.31
C SER A 318 -2.45 -30.85 3.31
N SER A 319 -2.84 -31.35 4.48
CA SER A 319 -3.90 -32.35 4.64
C SER A 319 -5.33 -31.78 4.70
N ASN A 320 -5.49 -30.46 4.74
CA ASN A 320 -6.81 -29.82 4.69
C ASN A 320 -7.28 -29.60 3.24
N PRO A 321 -8.59 -29.68 2.95
CA PRO A 321 -9.11 -29.36 1.62
C PRO A 321 -8.75 -27.92 1.26
N ALA A 322 -8.15 -27.73 0.07
CA ALA A 322 -7.72 -26.43 -0.41
C ALA A 322 -8.91 -25.46 -0.48
N VAL A 323 -8.79 -24.31 0.18
CA VAL A 323 -9.76 -23.22 0.06
C VAL A 323 -9.60 -22.61 -1.33
N PRO A 324 -10.67 -22.45 -2.13
CA PRO A 324 -10.55 -21.84 -3.44
C PRO A 324 -10.03 -20.40 -3.32
N LEU A 325 -9.17 -19.98 -4.26
CA LEU A 325 -8.71 -18.59 -4.34
C LEU A 325 -9.90 -17.64 -4.61
N PRO A 326 -9.83 -16.38 -4.16
CA PRO A 326 -10.82 -15.37 -4.52
C PRO A 326 -10.96 -15.29 -6.04
N SER A 327 -12.19 -15.38 -6.52
CA SER A 327 -12.54 -15.27 -7.93
C SER A 327 -13.95 -14.70 -8.09
N PRO A 328 -14.27 -14.09 -9.25
CA PRO A 328 -15.60 -13.53 -9.50
C PRO A 328 -16.74 -14.56 -9.37
N ASP A 329 -16.43 -15.85 -9.53
CA ASP A 329 -17.40 -16.95 -9.44
C ASP A 329 -17.57 -17.50 -8.01
N THR A 330 -16.77 -17.03 -7.05
CA THR A 330 -16.80 -17.51 -5.66
C THR A 330 -17.21 -16.37 -4.75
N PRO A 331 -18.49 -16.28 -4.34
CA PRO A 331 -18.93 -15.26 -3.40
C PRO A 331 -18.18 -15.40 -2.08
N GLY A 332 -17.92 -14.28 -1.41
CA GLY A 332 -17.17 -14.30 -0.16
C GLY A 332 -16.65 -12.94 0.29
N LEU A 333 -15.88 -12.97 1.37
CA LEU A 333 -15.28 -11.80 2.01
C LEU A 333 -13.76 -11.96 2.09
N LEU A 334 -13.04 -11.02 1.47
CA LEU A 334 -11.59 -10.91 1.47
C LEU A 334 -11.17 -9.73 2.36
N PHE A 335 -10.35 -10.02 3.36
CA PHE A 335 -9.72 -9.02 4.20
C PHE A 335 -8.39 -8.62 3.58
N LEU A 336 -8.28 -7.44 3.00
CA LEU A 336 -7.02 -6.95 2.45
C LEU A 336 -6.15 -6.34 3.55
N GLY A 337 -6.74 -5.65 4.51
CA GLY A 337 -6.01 -5.16 5.68
C GLY A 337 -6.86 -5.11 6.95
N THR A 338 -6.17 -5.23 8.10
CA THR A 338 -6.80 -5.59 9.39
C THR A 338 -6.27 -4.78 10.58
N GLY A 339 -5.47 -3.76 10.34
CA GLY A 339 -4.84 -2.94 11.37
C GLY A 339 -5.40 -1.53 11.43
N ALA A 340 -5.22 -0.90 12.59
CA ALA A 340 -5.70 0.46 12.86
C ALA A 340 -4.63 1.54 12.63
N SER A 341 -5.06 2.72 12.20
CA SER A 341 -4.32 3.98 12.11
C SER A 341 -3.17 4.06 11.10
N VAL A 342 -2.14 3.23 11.22
CA VAL A 342 -0.93 3.30 10.38
C VAL A 342 -0.58 1.90 9.87
N PRO A 343 -0.16 1.73 8.59
CA PRO A 343 0.36 0.45 8.13
C PRO A 343 1.56 -0.01 8.97
N SER A 344 1.52 -1.23 9.50
CA SER A 344 2.66 -1.82 10.21
C SER A 344 3.32 -2.92 9.40
N LYS A 345 4.41 -3.47 9.96
CA LYS A 345 5.08 -4.65 9.39
C LYS A 345 4.11 -5.82 9.15
N TYR A 346 3.15 -6.02 10.06
CA TYR A 346 2.32 -7.22 10.13
C TYR A 346 0.91 -7.02 9.57
N ARG A 347 0.36 -5.81 9.67
CA ARG A 347 -1.02 -5.50 9.28
C ARG A 347 -1.07 -4.19 8.52
N ASN A 348 -1.67 -4.23 7.34
CA ASN A 348 -2.08 -3.04 6.63
C ASN A 348 -3.32 -2.42 7.29
N VAL A 349 -3.62 -1.18 6.92
CA VAL A 349 -4.86 -0.51 7.32
C VAL A 349 -6.10 -1.17 6.70
N SER A 350 -7.29 -0.86 7.22
CA SER A 350 -8.57 -1.45 6.79
C SER A 350 -8.72 -1.47 5.26
N GLY A 351 -9.34 -2.55 4.77
CA GLY A 351 -9.67 -2.75 3.36
C GLY A 351 -10.36 -4.09 3.18
N TYR A 352 -11.62 -4.08 2.74
CA TYR A 352 -12.43 -5.30 2.61
C TYR A 352 -13.02 -5.39 1.21
N ILE A 353 -12.93 -6.57 0.58
CA ILE A 353 -13.59 -6.87 -0.69
C ILE A 353 -14.65 -7.94 -0.46
N ILE A 354 -15.88 -7.66 -0.88
CA ILE A 354 -16.99 -8.60 -0.88
C ILE A 354 -17.28 -8.96 -2.33
N ILE A 355 -17.21 -10.26 -2.64
CA ILE A 355 -17.65 -10.82 -3.92
C ILE A 355 -19.06 -11.36 -3.67
N THR A 356 -20.03 -10.86 -4.43
CA THR A 356 -21.45 -11.23 -4.27
C THR A 356 -21.83 -12.41 -5.15
N SER A 357 -22.97 -13.05 -4.88
CA SER A 357 -23.51 -14.13 -5.72
C SER A 357 -23.81 -13.72 -7.16
N THR A 358 -23.94 -12.42 -7.40
CA THR A 358 -24.21 -11.84 -8.71
C THR A 358 -22.92 -11.44 -9.43
N LYS A 359 -21.76 -11.91 -8.94
CA LYS A 359 -20.40 -11.65 -9.45
C LYS A 359 -19.94 -10.19 -9.38
N HIS A 360 -20.71 -9.34 -8.70
CA HIS A 360 -20.32 -7.96 -8.46
C HIS A 360 -19.39 -7.86 -7.25
N THR A 361 -18.46 -6.92 -7.33
CA THR A 361 -17.48 -6.63 -6.28
C THR A 361 -17.92 -5.39 -5.51
N ILE A 362 -17.78 -5.45 -4.19
CA ILE A 362 -18.06 -4.36 -3.27
C ILE A 362 -16.81 -4.13 -2.42
N CYS A 363 -16.38 -2.88 -2.28
CA CYS A 363 -15.25 -2.53 -1.42
C CYS A 363 -15.71 -1.68 -0.23
N ILE A 364 -15.30 -2.07 0.98
CA ILE A 364 -15.57 -1.30 2.19
C ILE A 364 -14.23 -0.86 2.79
N ASP A 365 -14.15 0.43 3.11
CA ASP A 365 -12.99 1.10 3.70
C ASP A 365 -11.66 0.84 2.96
N PRO A 366 -11.50 1.21 1.68
CA PRO A 366 -10.23 1.11 0.98
C PRO A 366 -9.18 2.06 1.57
N GLY A 367 -8.52 1.64 2.65
CA GLY A 367 -7.33 2.28 3.19
C GLY A 367 -6.13 2.18 2.24
N GLU A 368 -5.06 2.89 2.57
CA GLU A 368 -3.80 2.91 1.80
C GLU A 368 -3.33 1.48 1.45
N GLY A 369 -2.94 1.25 0.18
CA GLY A 369 -2.43 -0.06 -0.25
C GLY A 369 -3.49 -1.14 -0.50
N THR A 370 -4.79 -0.84 -0.38
CA THR A 370 -5.88 -1.81 -0.66
C THR A 370 -5.75 -2.43 -2.05
N LEU A 371 -5.59 -1.61 -3.10
CA LEU A 371 -5.43 -2.11 -4.47
C LEU A 371 -4.17 -2.98 -4.62
N GLN A 372 -3.07 -2.56 -4.01
CA GLN A 372 -1.81 -3.32 -4.05
C GLN A 372 -1.99 -4.72 -3.44
N LEU A 373 -2.65 -4.82 -2.29
CA LEU A 373 -2.88 -6.11 -1.63
C LEU A 373 -3.84 -7.00 -2.42
N LEU A 374 -4.82 -6.42 -3.12
CA LEU A 374 -5.67 -7.14 -4.06
C LEU A 374 -4.84 -7.73 -5.21
N GLU A 375 -3.99 -6.92 -5.84
CA GLU A 375 -3.11 -7.37 -6.93
C GLU A 375 -2.08 -8.41 -6.47
N TRP A 376 -1.78 -8.51 -5.17
CA TRP A 376 -0.87 -9.53 -4.63
C TRP A 376 -1.54 -10.87 -4.38
N VAL A 377 -2.82 -10.88 -3.99
CA VAL A 377 -3.53 -12.11 -3.58
C VAL A 377 -4.17 -12.86 -4.74
N VAL A 378 -4.43 -12.18 -5.87
CA VAL A 378 -4.98 -12.79 -7.08
C VAL A 378 -4.09 -12.52 -8.30
N THR A 379 -4.36 -13.20 -9.42
CA THR A 379 -3.69 -12.88 -10.70
C THR A 379 -4.21 -11.56 -11.26
N ASP A 380 -3.45 -10.92 -12.15
CA ASP A 380 -3.86 -9.65 -12.77
C ASP A 380 -5.16 -9.76 -13.57
N ALA A 381 -5.40 -10.89 -14.24
CA ALA A 381 -6.65 -11.14 -14.94
C ALA A 381 -7.84 -11.13 -13.97
N VAL A 382 -7.67 -11.79 -12.81
CA VAL A 382 -8.70 -11.83 -11.77
C VAL A 382 -8.86 -10.45 -11.11
N ALA A 383 -7.77 -9.75 -10.80
CA ALA A 383 -7.82 -8.39 -10.25
C ALA A 383 -8.56 -7.44 -11.21
N SER A 384 -8.24 -7.49 -12.51
CA SER A 384 -8.91 -6.69 -13.55
C SER A 384 -10.40 -7.00 -13.61
N GLU A 385 -10.80 -8.27 -13.53
CA GLU A 385 -12.20 -8.67 -13.55
C GLU A 385 -12.93 -8.24 -12.27
N LEU A 386 -12.34 -8.43 -11.09
CA LEU A 386 -12.91 -7.99 -9.82
C LEU A 386 -13.08 -6.46 -9.78
N VAL A 387 -12.11 -5.70 -10.28
CA VAL A 387 -12.20 -4.23 -10.36
C VAL A 387 -13.19 -3.81 -11.44
N SER A 388 -13.25 -4.49 -12.58
CA SER A 388 -14.27 -4.23 -13.61
C SER A 388 -15.69 -4.43 -13.09
N ASN A 389 -15.89 -5.39 -12.18
CA ASN A 389 -17.18 -5.70 -11.57
C ASN A 389 -17.48 -4.86 -10.31
N LEU A 390 -16.63 -3.88 -9.96
CA LEU A 390 -16.75 -3.07 -8.74
C LEU A 390 -17.95 -2.11 -8.83
N CYS A 391 -19.05 -2.43 -8.16
CA CYS A 391 -20.29 -1.68 -8.25
C CYS A 391 -20.56 -0.73 -7.06
N PHE A 392 -19.93 -0.97 -5.92
CA PHE A 392 -20.10 -0.14 -4.73
C PHE A 392 -18.78 0.00 -3.95
N VAL A 393 -18.48 1.22 -3.51
CA VAL A 393 -17.45 1.52 -2.53
C VAL A 393 -18.09 2.26 -1.35
N GLY A 394 -17.94 1.74 -0.15
CA GLY A 394 -18.46 2.34 1.08
C GLY A 394 -17.37 2.76 2.03
N ILE A 395 -17.38 4.01 2.48
CA ILE A 395 -16.49 4.52 3.51
C ILE A 395 -17.25 4.71 4.83
N THR A 396 -16.88 3.98 5.87
CA THR A 396 -17.52 4.03 7.19
C THR A 396 -17.37 5.41 7.84
N HIS A 397 -16.18 6.02 7.78
CA HIS A 397 -15.88 7.33 8.37
C HIS A 397 -14.59 7.96 7.79
N SER A 398 -14.32 9.22 8.14
CA SER A 398 -13.29 10.05 7.49
C SER A 398 -11.90 9.97 8.12
N HIS A 399 -11.56 8.91 8.85
CA HIS A 399 -10.16 8.66 9.21
C HIS A 399 -9.40 8.05 8.02
N ALA A 400 -8.14 8.48 7.85
CA ALA A 400 -7.36 8.23 6.65
C ALA A 400 -7.07 6.74 6.38
N ASP A 401 -6.95 5.95 7.43
CA ASP A 401 -6.78 4.50 7.38
C ASP A 401 -7.97 3.75 6.76
N HIS A 402 -9.08 4.42 6.47
CA HIS A 402 -10.27 3.84 5.83
C HIS A 402 -10.51 4.31 4.39
N TYR A 403 -9.81 5.35 3.88
CA TYR A 403 -10.13 5.89 2.55
C TYR A 403 -8.95 6.32 1.68
N LEU A 404 -7.71 6.36 2.18
CA LEU A 404 -6.59 6.85 1.35
C LEU A 404 -6.38 6.04 0.06
N GLY A 405 -6.74 4.76 0.06
CA GLY A 405 -6.69 3.87 -1.10
C GLY A 405 -7.82 4.06 -2.12
N LEU A 406 -8.86 4.86 -1.79
CA LEU A 406 -10.03 5.10 -2.64
C LEU A 406 -9.64 5.60 -4.03
N ALA A 407 -8.74 6.60 -4.09
CA ALA A 407 -8.38 7.24 -5.36
C ALA A 407 -7.64 6.28 -6.31
N SER A 408 -6.80 5.38 -5.80
CA SER A 408 -6.11 4.38 -6.60
C SER A 408 -7.06 3.30 -7.11
N LEU A 409 -7.98 2.83 -6.25
CA LEU A 409 -8.99 1.86 -6.65
C LEU A 409 -9.93 2.42 -7.73
N VAL A 410 -10.41 3.66 -7.54
CA VAL A 410 -11.23 4.37 -8.54
C VAL A 410 -10.46 4.57 -9.84
N TYR A 411 -9.18 4.96 -9.75
CA TYR A 411 -8.36 5.11 -10.96
C TYR A 411 -8.23 3.80 -11.75
N ARG A 412 -7.95 2.68 -11.08
CA ARG A 412 -7.91 1.35 -11.72
C ARG A 412 -9.26 1.01 -12.35
N TYR A 413 -10.36 1.25 -11.67
CA TYR A 413 -11.72 1.06 -12.21
C TYR A 413 -11.95 1.89 -13.49
N LEU A 414 -11.57 3.17 -13.51
CA LEU A 414 -11.73 4.02 -14.69
C LEU A 414 -10.88 3.53 -15.89
N ILE A 415 -9.70 2.97 -15.63
CA ILE A 415 -8.88 2.30 -16.66
C ILE A 415 -9.65 1.10 -17.24
N GLU A 416 -10.24 0.26 -16.38
CA GLU A 416 -11.01 -0.90 -16.87
C GLU A 416 -12.23 -0.48 -17.68
N MET A 417 -12.97 0.56 -17.24
CA MET A 417 -14.10 1.11 -18.02
C MET A 417 -13.64 1.63 -19.39
N GLN A 418 -12.47 2.29 -19.45
CA GLN A 418 -11.87 2.74 -20.70
C GLN A 418 -11.53 1.54 -21.62
N HIS A 419 -10.94 0.47 -21.07
CA HIS A 419 -10.60 -0.73 -21.82
C HIS A 419 -11.84 -1.44 -22.37
N LEU A 420 -12.89 -1.60 -21.56
CA LEU A 420 -14.16 -2.20 -21.97
C LEU A 420 -14.80 -1.39 -23.10
N LYS A 421 -14.83 -0.05 -22.95
CA LYS A 421 -15.33 0.85 -24.00
C LYS A 421 -14.53 0.73 -25.30
N ALA A 422 -13.20 0.63 -25.21
CA ALA A 422 -12.34 0.47 -26.39
C ALA A 422 -12.54 -0.88 -27.10
N LYS A 423 -12.88 -1.94 -26.33
CA LYS A 423 -13.21 -3.27 -26.87
C LYS A 423 -14.66 -3.38 -27.37
N GLY A 424 -15.51 -2.41 -27.08
CA GLY A 424 -16.94 -2.44 -27.41
C GLY A 424 -17.76 -3.38 -26.51
N ASP A 425 -17.25 -3.76 -25.34
CA ASP A 425 -17.94 -4.61 -24.37
C ASP A 425 -18.87 -3.75 -23.50
N THR A 426 -20.05 -3.44 -24.05
CA THR A 426 -21.02 -2.56 -23.39
C THR A 426 -21.78 -3.22 -22.25
N GLU A 427 -21.85 -4.56 -22.20
CA GLU A 427 -22.61 -5.29 -21.17
C GLU A 427 -21.96 -5.19 -19.78
N LYS A 428 -20.64 -5.02 -19.74
CA LYS A 428 -19.88 -4.85 -18.49
C LYS A 428 -19.75 -3.39 -18.03
N LEU A 429 -20.23 -2.43 -18.81
CA LEU A 429 -20.22 -1.03 -18.41
C LEU A 429 -21.34 -0.78 -17.40
N HIS A 430 -21.00 -0.27 -16.23
CA HIS A 430 -21.97 0.08 -15.20
C HIS A 430 -21.44 1.22 -14.34
N PRO A 431 -22.29 1.97 -13.61
CA PRO A 431 -21.80 2.96 -12.66
C PRO A 431 -21.16 2.30 -11.44
N LEU A 432 -20.22 3.01 -10.82
CA LEU A 432 -19.67 2.74 -9.49
C LEU A 432 -20.31 3.69 -8.49
N ILE A 433 -21.06 3.15 -7.54
CA ILE A 433 -21.64 3.90 -6.43
C ILE A 433 -20.58 4.12 -5.35
N ILE A 434 -20.36 5.37 -4.95
CA ILE A 434 -19.42 5.73 -3.88
C ILE A 434 -20.19 6.38 -2.74
N LEU A 435 -20.27 5.69 -1.60
CA LEU A 435 -20.76 6.24 -0.34
C LEU A 435 -19.59 6.84 0.46
N ALA A 436 -19.55 8.16 0.55
CA ALA A 436 -18.45 8.88 1.20
C ALA A 436 -18.92 10.23 1.77
N GLY A 437 -18.14 10.82 2.68
CA GLY A 437 -18.39 12.14 3.22
C GLY A 437 -17.63 13.22 2.44
N SER A 438 -17.85 14.47 2.82
CA SER A 438 -17.20 15.63 2.21
C SER A 438 -15.67 15.58 2.20
N THR A 439 -15.03 15.07 3.26
CA THR A 439 -13.57 14.92 3.36
C THR A 439 -13.03 13.95 2.32
N GLU A 440 -13.61 12.76 2.25
CA GLU A 440 -13.15 11.67 1.39
C GLU A 440 -13.45 11.99 -0.09
N LEU A 441 -14.59 12.63 -0.37
CA LEU A 441 -14.93 13.12 -1.71
C LEU A 441 -14.03 14.26 -2.18
N SER A 442 -13.61 15.15 -1.27
CA SER A 442 -12.63 16.18 -1.60
C SER A 442 -11.27 15.55 -1.93
N TYR A 443 -10.81 14.59 -1.13
CA TYR A 443 -9.58 13.84 -1.41
C TYR A 443 -9.65 13.13 -2.78
N LEU A 444 -10.74 12.41 -3.06
CA LEU A 444 -10.96 11.74 -4.33
C LEU A 444 -10.95 12.73 -5.50
N SER A 445 -11.75 13.80 -5.43
CA SER A 445 -11.85 14.78 -6.52
C SER A 445 -10.52 15.47 -6.83
N HIS A 446 -9.71 15.82 -5.82
CA HIS A 446 -8.40 16.41 -6.03
C HIS A 446 -7.38 15.42 -6.56
N SER A 447 -7.45 14.16 -6.13
CA SER A 447 -6.63 13.09 -6.71
C SER A 447 -6.98 12.84 -8.18
N LEU A 448 -8.26 12.84 -8.57
CA LEU A 448 -8.67 12.65 -9.96
C LEU A 448 -8.28 13.82 -10.87
N LYS A 449 -8.14 15.04 -10.33
CA LYS A 449 -7.65 16.20 -11.10
C LYS A 449 -6.23 15.97 -11.65
N THR A 450 -5.40 15.16 -10.99
CA THR A 450 -4.02 14.86 -11.43
C THR A 450 -3.95 13.91 -12.63
N LEU A 451 -5.03 13.19 -12.95
CA LEU A 451 -5.07 12.18 -14.02
C LEU A 451 -5.34 12.76 -15.41
N GLY A 452 -5.67 14.04 -15.52
CA GLY A 452 -6.00 14.71 -16.78
C GLY A 452 -7.46 14.55 -17.23
N LYS A 453 -7.83 15.25 -18.31
CA LYS A 453 -9.23 15.46 -18.72
C LYS A 453 -9.99 14.18 -19.09
N THR A 454 -9.32 13.19 -19.69
CA THR A 454 -9.98 11.94 -20.11
C THR A 454 -10.53 11.16 -18.93
N TYR A 455 -9.75 11.02 -17.86
CA TYR A 455 -10.20 10.31 -16.66
C TYR A 455 -11.25 11.11 -15.88
N GLN A 456 -11.20 12.44 -15.91
CA GLN A 456 -12.26 13.28 -15.35
C GLN A 456 -13.59 13.05 -16.07
N GLN A 457 -13.60 12.98 -17.41
CA GLN A 457 -14.80 12.67 -18.19
C GLN A 457 -15.34 11.26 -17.91
N LEU A 458 -14.46 10.27 -17.76
CA LEU A 458 -14.86 8.92 -17.34
C LEU A 458 -15.46 8.95 -15.94
N ALA A 459 -14.85 9.69 -15.00
CA ALA A 459 -15.37 9.84 -13.65
C ALA A 459 -16.77 10.47 -13.64
N ASP A 460 -16.99 11.54 -14.41
CA ASP A 460 -18.29 12.19 -14.55
C ASP A 460 -19.36 11.26 -15.17
N THR A 461 -18.94 10.27 -15.95
CA THR A 461 -19.83 9.30 -16.62
C THR A 461 -20.17 8.12 -15.71
N TYR A 462 -19.17 7.57 -15.00
CA TYR A 462 -19.28 6.27 -14.35
C TYR A 462 -19.35 6.35 -12.82
N LEU A 463 -18.99 7.46 -12.17
CA LEU A 463 -19.08 7.57 -10.72
C LEU A 463 -20.42 8.15 -10.29
N TYR A 464 -21.09 7.46 -9.37
CA TYR A 464 -22.31 7.93 -8.73
C TYR A 464 -22.06 8.17 -7.24
N ILE A 465 -22.18 9.42 -6.79
CA ILE A 465 -21.81 9.82 -5.44
C ILE A 465 -23.03 9.84 -4.53
N LEU A 466 -22.98 9.05 -3.45
CA LEU A 466 -23.89 9.12 -2.31
C LEU A 466 -23.16 9.77 -1.14
N ARG A 467 -23.67 10.93 -0.70
CA ARG A 467 -23.04 11.64 0.42
C ARG A 467 -23.54 11.10 1.75
N LYS A 468 -22.64 10.82 2.68
CA LYS A 468 -22.99 10.42 4.06
C LYS A 468 -23.83 11.46 4.80
N GLU A 469 -23.76 12.71 4.36
CA GLU A 469 -24.56 13.82 4.88
C GLU A 469 -26.03 13.75 4.43
N ASP A 470 -26.33 13.05 3.33
CA ASP A 470 -27.70 12.81 2.86
C ASP A 470 -28.31 11.68 3.70
N THR A 471 -29.34 11.97 4.49
CA THR A 471 -29.83 11.02 5.51
C THR A 471 -30.96 10.10 5.04
N ASP A 472 -31.44 10.25 3.81
CA ASP A 472 -32.71 9.67 3.36
C ASP A 472 -32.71 8.13 3.23
N TYR A 473 -31.51 7.54 3.22
CA TYR A 473 -31.28 6.10 3.15
C TYR A 473 -30.93 5.46 4.50
N LEU A 474 -30.68 6.25 5.55
CA LEU A 474 -30.26 5.72 6.86
C LEU A 474 -31.37 4.89 7.51
N GLY A 475 -30.99 3.74 8.07
CA GLY A 475 -31.90 2.83 8.77
C GLY A 475 -32.84 2.04 7.85
N ARG A 476 -32.72 2.17 6.53
CA ARG A 476 -33.53 1.47 5.53
C ARG A 476 -32.69 0.42 4.82
N LEU A 477 -33.27 -0.76 4.60
CA LEU A 477 -32.69 -1.79 3.74
C LEU A 477 -33.06 -1.45 2.30
N ILE A 478 -32.06 -1.09 1.48
CA ILE A 478 -32.24 -0.53 0.14
C ILE A 478 -31.41 -1.34 -0.86
N SER A 479 -31.97 -1.68 -2.02
CA SER A 479 -31.21 -2.36 -3.07
C SER A 479 -30.27 -1.40 -3.81
N LEU A 480 -29.16 -1.91 -4.36
CA LEU A 480 -28.23 -1.07 -5.13
C LEU A 480 -28.91 -0.25 -6.26
N PRO A 481 -29.85 -0.80 -7.05
CA PRO A 481 -30.55 -0.01 -8.06
C PRO A 481 -31.43 1.11 -7.48
N GLU A 482 -32.02 0.92 -6.30
CA GLU A 482 -32.86 1.95 -5.66
C GLU A 482 -32.03 3.13 -5.15
N LEU A 483 -30.71 2.96 -4.94
CA LEU A 483 -29.83 4.07 -4.59
C LEU A 483 -29.54 5.01 -5.76
N LEU A 484 -29.85 4.63 -7.00
CA LEU A 484 -29.55 5.39 -8.21
C LEU A 484 -30.67 6.36 -8.62
N ASP A 485 -31.55 6.73 -7.68
CA ASP A 485 -32.81 7.49 -7.84
C ASP A 485 -32.82 8.45 -9.07
N GLY A 486 -33.61 8.12 -10.09
CA GLY A 486 -33.78 8.92 -11.31
C GLY A 486 -32.77 8.69 -12.44
N HIS A 487 -31.68 7.97 -12.21
CA HIS A 487 -30.88 7.37 -13.28
C HIS A 487 -31.45 6.00 -13.61
N GLN A 488 -31.64 5.71 -14.89
CA GLN A 488 -31.93 4.35 -15.34
C GLN A 488 -30.58 3.74 -15.75
N PRO A 489 -29.93 2.93 -14.90
CA PRO A 489 -28.89 2.04 -15.40
C PRO A 489 -29.50 1.17 -16.49
N ASP A 490 -28.66 0.68 -17.40
CA ASP A 490 -29.10 -0.34 -18.34
C ASP A 490 -29.83 -1.47 -17.58
N SER A 491 -30.88 -2.00 -18.19
CA SER A 491 -31.76 -2.99 -17.56
C SER A 491 -31.00 -4.20 -17.02
N GLY A 492 -29.85 -4.53 -17.61
CA GLY A 492 -28.93 -5.59 -17.18
C GLY A 492 -28.36 -5.38 -15.77
N PHE A 493 -27.68 -4.26 -15.52
CA PHE A 493 -27.08 -3.95 -14.21
C PHE A 493 -28.14 -3.87 -13.10
N SER A 494 -29.24 -3.19 -13.39
CA SER A 494 -30.36 -3.03 -12.45
C SER A 494 -30.97 -4.39 -12.07
N THR A 495 -31.08 -5.32 -13.02
CA THR A 495 -31.61 -6.66 -12.76
C THR A 495 -30.62 -7.50 -11.95
N ALA A 496 -29.33 -7.46 -12.31
CA ALA A 496 -28.30 -8.28 -11.68
C ALA A 496 -27.94 -7.84 -10.25
N THR A 497 -28.05 -6.55 -9.91
CA THR A 497 -27.68 -6.04 -8.58
C THR A 497 -28.86 -5.90 -7.61
N ARG A 498 -30.10 -6.15 -8.07
CA ARG A 498 -31.32 -6.06 -7.24
C ARG A 498 -31.31 -7.00 -6.04
N ASP A 499 -30.63 -8.14 -6.17
CA ASP A 499 -30.50 -9.12 -5.11
C ASP A 499 -29.52 -8.70 -4.00
N ILE A 500 -28.79 -7.60 -4.20
CA ILE A 500 -27.87 -7.03 -3.21
C ILE A 500 -28.52 -5.83 -2.55
N GLN A 501 -28.67 -5.90 -1.23
CA GLN A 501 -29.26 -4.84 -0.41
C GLN A 501 -28.25 -4.31 0.60
N LEU A 502 -28.28 -3.00 0.82
CA LEU A 502 -27.46 -2.29 1.79
C LEU A 502 -28.34 -1.71 2.90
N LEU A 503 -27.79 -1.67 4.11
CA LEU A 503 -28.36 -0.98 5.25
C LEU A 503 -27.25 -0.22 5.96
N LEU A 504 -27.49 1.06 6.21
CA LEU A 504 -26.55 1.96 6.88
C LEU A 504 -27.15 2.38 8.22
N VAL A 505 -26.37 2.26 9.30
CA VAL A 505 -26.78 2.71 10.63
C VAL A 505 -25.69 3.58 11.25
N PRO A 506 -26.02 4.56 12.10
CA PRO A 506 -25.01 5.38 12.75
C PRO A 506 -24.06 4.58 13.65
N SER A 507 -22.77 4.91 13.59
CA SER A 507 -21.72 4.44 14.50
C SER A 507 -21.40 5.49 15.55
N ASP A 508 -20.90 5.04 16.70
CA ASP A 508 -20.48 5.92 17.79
C ASP A 508 -18.96 6.10 17.80
N HIS A 509 -18.47 7.03 16.99
CA HIS A 509 -17.03 7.30 16.81
C HIS A 509 -16.73 8.78 16.53
N ILE A 510 -16.73 9.21 15.26
CA ILE A 510 -16.68 10.62 14.83
C ILE A 510 -17.99 11.01 14.10
N PRO A 511 -18.29 12.31 13.91
CA PRO A 511 -19.48 12.72 13.17
C PRO A 511 -19.58 12.03 11.79
N HIS A 512 -20.80 11.67 11.40
CA HIS A 512 -21.09 10.95 10.14
C HIS A 512 -20.48 9.54 10.01
N SER A 513 -20.00 8.94 11.10
CA SER A 513 -19.59 7.53 11.10
C SER A 513 -20.80 6.61 10.95
N VAL A 514 -20.67 5.60 10.11
CA VAL A 514 -21.71 4.58 9.88
C VAL A 514 -21.15 3.17 9.94
N SER A 515 -21.99 2.24 10.38
CA SER A 515 -21.79 0.81 10.12
C SER A 515 -22.54 0.42 8.86
N ILE A 516 -21.92 -0.45 8.06
CA ILE A 516 -22.43 -0.87 6.75
C ILE A 516 -22.84 -2.34 6.83
N PHE A 517 -24.08 -2.61 6.46
CA PHE A 517 -24.62 -3.95 6.35
C PHE A 517 -24.96 -4.25 4.90
N LEU A 518 -24.62 -5.47 4.47
CA LEU A 518 -24.92 -6.00 3.17
C LEU A 518 -25.73 -7.28 3.32
N LYS A 519 -26.74 -7.45 2.48
CA LYS A 519 -27.50 -8.69 2.35
C LYS A 519 -27.50 -9.15 0.90
N ASP A 520 -27.13 -10.42 0.72
CA ASP A 520 -27.21 -11.13 -0.55
C ASP A 520 -28.44 -12.04 -0.52
N ASN A 521 -29.47 -11.66 -1.28
CA ASN A 521 -30.75 -12.38 -1.31
C ASN A 521 -30.62 -13.79 -1.88
N SER A 522 -29.78 -13.98 -2.90
CA SER A 522 -29.64 -15.26 -3.58
C SER A 522 -28.97 -16.30 -2.65
N LEU A 523 -28.02 -15.86 -1.82
CA LEU A 523 -27.40 -16.70 -0.78
C LEU A 523 -28.19 -16.77 0.52
N GLN A 524 -29.13 -15.85 0.74
CA GLN A 524 -29.78 -15.62 2.04
C GLN A 524 -28.75 -15.35 3.15
N ALA A 525 -27.67 -14.66 2.78
CA ALA A 525 -26.54 -14.36 3.65
C ALA A 525 -26.42 -12.85 3.89
N GLY A 526 -25.93 -12.47 5.07
CA GLY A 526 -25.71 -11.09 5.46
C GLY A 526 -24.33 -10.87 6.05
N ILE A 527 -23.77 -9.71 5.80
CA ILE A 527 -22.48 -9.24 6.31
C ILE A 527 -22.72 -7.90 7.00
N GLY A 528 -22.34 -7.76 8.26
CA GLY A 528 -22.32 -6.48 8.97
C GLY A 528 -20.90 -6.04 9.28
N ILE A 529 -20.49 -4.85 8.84
CA ILE A 529 -19.17 -4.26 9.09
C ILE A 529 -19.36 -3.02 9.96
N SER A 530 -18.73 -3.01 11.14
CA SER A 530 -18.93 -1.95 12.13
C SER A 530 -18.36 -0.59 11.73
N GLY A 531 -17.28 -0.57 10.94
CA GLY A 531 -16.33 0.54 10.95
C GLY A 531 -15.72 0.71 12.34
N ASP A 532 -15.23 1.90 12.65
CA ASP A 532 -14.81 2.25 14.01
C ASP A 532 -16.00 2.68 14.84
N THR A 533 -16.14 2.08 16.03
CA THR A 533 -17.32 2.33 16.86
C THR A 533 -17.12 1.87 18.29
N ARG A 534 -17.51 2.72 19.24
CA ARG A 534 -17.85 2.25 20.59
C ARG A 534 -19.06 1.32 20.51
N PRO A 535 -19.34 0.50 21.55
CA PRO A 535 -20.50 -0.38 21.54
C PRO A 535 -21.81 0.37 21.28
N SER A 536 -22.35 0.22 20.06
CA SER A 536 -23.53 0.93 19.58
C SER A 536 -24.79 0.05 19.56
N PRO A 537 -25.92 0.48 20.15
CA PRO A 537 -27.19 -0.23 19.98
C PRO A 537 -27.71 -0.19 18.54
N PHE A 538 -27.35 0.84 17.75
CA PHE A 538 -27.73 0.94 16.35
C PHE A 538 -27.09 -0.16 15.51
N PHE A 539 -25.84 -0.54 15.81
CA PHE A 539 -25.17 -1.67 15.16
C PHE A 539 -25.95 -2.98 15.38
N VAL A 540 -26.35 -3.25 16.63
CA VAL A 540 -27.15 -4.43 16.97
C VAL A 540 -28.51 -4.39 16.26
N SER A 541 -29.16 -3.23 16.23
CA SER A 541 -30.43 -3.04 15.52
C SER A 541 -30.28 -3.28 14.01
N GLY A 542 -29.18 -2.84 13.40
CA GLY A 542 -28.90 -3.08 11.98
C GLY A 542 -28.78 -4.56 11.65
N ALA A 543 -28.05 -5.31 12.46
CA ALA A 543 -27.96 -6.76 12.34
C ALA A 543 -29.32 -7.46 12.50
N GLN A 544 -30.14 -7.01 13.45
CA GLN A 544 -31.50 -7.52 13.65
C GLN A 544 -32.42 -7.22 12.45
N THR A 545 -32.29 -6.05 11.83
CA THR A 545 -33.00 -5.73 10.58
C THR A 545 -32.63 -6.72 9.47
N LEU A 546 -31.35 -7.07 9.31
CA LEU A 546 -30.92 -8.10 8.35
C LEU A 546 -31.54 -9.46 8.68
N ARG A 547 -31.50 -9.90 9.95
CA ARG A 547 -32.13 -11.15 10.38
C ARG A 547 -33.62 -11.20 10.05
N ASN A 548 -34.35 -10.12 10.38
CA ASN A 548 -35.77 -9.98 10.08
C ASN A 548 -36.07 -9.97 8.58
N ALA A 549 -35.10 -9.59 7.75
CA ALA A 549 -35.19 -9.64 6.29
C ALA A 549 -34.88 -11.04 5.70
N ASN A 550 -35.12 -12.14 6.43
CA ASN A 550 -34.90 -13.53 5.99
C ASN A 550 -33.41 -13.86 5.72
N THR A 551 -32.50 -13.31 6.52
CA THR A 551 -31.07 -13.66 6.48
C THR A 551 -30.81 -14.92 7.31
N LYS A 552 -30.48 -16.02 6.64
CA LYS A 552 -30.21 -17.33 7.27
C LYS A 552 -28.82 -17.41 7.89
N PHE A 553 -27.83 -16.87 7.20
CA PHE A 553 -26.44 -16.85 7.64
C PHE A 553 -25.95 -15.41 7.82
N LEU A 554 -25.49 -15.05 9.01
CA LEU A 554 -25.05 -13.69 9.35
C LEU A 554 -23.60 -13.71 9.85
N LEU A 555 -22.74 -13.03 9.10
CA LEU A 555 -21.36 -12.75 9.45
C LEU A 555 -21.25 -11.32 9.96
N ILE A 556 -20.64 -11.12 11.13
CA ILE A 556 -20.41 -9.80 11.71
C ILE A 556 -18.90 -9.57 11.82
N VAL A 557 -18.41 -8.58 11.08
CA VAL A 557 -17.07 -8.01 11.20
C VAL A 557 -17.15 -6.83 12.16
N HIS A 558 -16.47 -6.92 13.29
CA HIS A 558 -16.44 -5.87 14.30
C HIS A 558 -15.00 -5.46 14.60
N GLU A 559 -14.77 -4.16 14.68
CA GLU A 559 -13.51 -3.62 15.18
C GLU A 559 -13.26 -4.11 16.62
N ALA A 560 -12.02 -4.49 16.90
CA ALA A 560 -11.56 -4.91 18.21
C ALA A 560 -10.21 -4.25 18.48
N THR A 561 -10.21 -2.91 18.41
CA THR A 561 -8.99 -2.11 18.40
C THR A 561 -8.15 -2.32 19.67
N PHE A 562 -8.79 -2.58 20.81
CA PHE A 562 -8.14 -2.66 22.12
C PHE A 562 -8.38 -3.98 22.86
N SER A 563 -7.44 -4.31 23.75
CA SER A 563 -7.60 -5.34 24.78
C SER A 563 -8.61 -4.92 25.86
N ASP A 564 -9.20 -5.89 26.56
CA ASP A 564 -10.15 -5.62 27.65
C ASP A 564 -9.51 -4.81 28.80
N SER A 565 -8.18 -4.91 28.99
CA SER A 565 -7.44 -4.11 29.97
C SER A 565 -7.33 -2.62 29.61
N GLU A 566 -7.62 -2.24 28.37
CA GLU A 566 -7.47 -0.87 27.86
C GLU A 566 -8.84 -0.22 27.59
N GLN A 567 -9.88 -0.61 28.33
CA GLN A 567 -11.24 -0.12 28.14
C GLN A 567 -11.37 1.41 28.20
N ASP A 568 -10.67 2.06 29.14
CA ASP A 568 -10.72 3.53 29.27
C ASP A 568 -10.11 4.22 28.04
N LEU A 569 -9.03 3.65 27.50
CA LEU A 569 -8.38 4.15 26.29
C LEU A 569 -9.25 3.92 25.06
N ALA A 570 -9.91 2.75 24.95
CA ALA A 570 -10.88 2.46 23.91
C ALA A 570 -12.02 3.47 23.92
N MET A 571 -12.62 3.73 25.09
CA MET A 571 -13.68 4.71 25.26
C MET A 571 -13.23 6.13 24.86
N LEU A 572 -12.05 6.56 25.32
CA LEU A 572 -11.49 7.88 25.01
C LEU A 572 -11.22 8.07 23.52
N LYS A 573 -10.77 7.01 22.84
CA LYS A 573 -10.45 7.03 21.41
C LYS A 573 -11.63 6.70 20.50
N GLY A 574 -12.80 6.41 21.06
CA GLY A 574 -14.01 6.11 20.28
C GLY A 574 -14.04 4.70 19.69
N HIS A 575 -13.38 3.73 20.32
CA HIS A 575 -13.31 2.34 19.85
C HIS A 575 -13.86 1.33 20.87
N SER A 576 -13.91 0.07 20.46
CA SER A 576 -14.28 -1.09 21.25
C SER A 576 -13.06 -1.89 21.72
N THR A 577 -13.21 -2.48 22.89
CA THR A 577 -12.38 -3.61 23.32
C THR A 577 -12.88 -4.91 22.68
N ILE A 578 -12.03 -5.93 22.62
CA ILE A 578 -12.42 -7.23 22.06
C ILE A 578 -13.61 -7.88 22.80
N GLY A 579 -13.69 -7.78 24.12
CA GLY A 579 -14.81 -8.30 24.91
C GLY A 579 -16.11 -7.54 24.66
N GLN A 580 -16.03 -6.23 24.45
CA GLN A 580 -17.17 -5.41 24.04
C GLN A 580 -17.65 -5.76 22.62
N ALA A 581 -16.73 -5.89 21.65
CA ALA A 581 -17.02 -6.34 20.30
C ALA A 581 -17.69 -7.73 20.31
N ALA A 582 -17.15 -8.67 21.09
CA ALA A 582 -17.72 -10.00 21.24
C ALA A 582 -19.15 -9.99 21.80
N LYS A 583 -19.44 -9.07 22.75
CA LYS A 583 -20.78 -8.88 23.30
C LYS A 583 -21.76 -8.31 22.27
N GLN A 584 -21.31 -7.38 21.44
CA GLN A 584 -22.10 -6.82 20.33
C GLN A 584 -22.43 -7.91 19.30
N ILE A 585 -21.43 -8.67 18.85
CA ILE A 585 -21.59 -9.80 17.93
C ILE A 585 -22.64 -10.80 18.44
N ARG A 586 -22.63 -11.15 19.73
CA ARG A 586 -23.66 -12.04 20.31
C ARG A 586 -25.06 -11.44 20.22
N LYS A 587 -25.20 -10.17 20.56
CA LYS A 587 -26.49 -9.47 20.50
C LYS A 587 -27.03 -9.32 19.08
N CYS A 588 -26.15 -9.25 18.08
CA CYS A 588 -26.51 -9.31 16.67
C CYS A 588 -27.11 -10.65 16.25
N GLY A 589 -26.95 -11.69 17.08
CA GLY A 589 -27.32 -13.06 16.72
C GLY A 589 -26.50 -13.53 15.52
N ALA A 590 -25.21 -13.25 15.47
CA ALA A 590 -24.32 -13.68 14.40
C ALA A 590 -24.14 -15.21 14.40
N ASP A 591 -23.90 -15.80 13.24
CA ASP A 591 -23.38 -17.18 13.12
C ASP A 591 -21.85 -17.17 13.28
N VAL A 592 -21.19 -16.18 12.64
CA VAL A 592 -19.74 -15.95 12.71
C VAL A 592 -19.46 -14.50 13.07
N GLY A 593 -18.63 -14.30 14.09
CA GLY A 593 -18.07 -13.03 14.48
C GLY A 593 -16.60 -12.94 14.10
N ILE A 594 -16.17 -11.85 13.50
CA ILE A 594 -14.80 -11.65 13.07
C ILE A 594 -14.27 -10.36 13.68
N PHE A 595 -13.17 -10.47 14.42
CA PHE A 595 -12.46 -9.32 14.96
C PHE A 595 -11.46 -8.78 13.94
N THR A 596 -11.45 -7.47 13.74
CA THR A 596 -10.52 -6.77 12.83
C THR A 596 -10.07 -5.45 13.45
N HIS A 597 -9.35 -4.64 12.68
CA HIS A 597 -8.93 -3.28 13.02
C HIS A 597 -8.11 -3.23 14.32
N PHE A 598 -7.12 -4.11 14.44
CA PHE A 598 -6.32 -4.24 15.64
C PHE A 598 -5.33 -3.08 15.78
N SER A 599 -5.16 -2.57 17.01
CA SER A 599 -4.12 -1.56 17.25
C SER A 599 -2.73 -2.10 16.91
N GLN A 600 -1.96 -1.30 16.16
CA GLN A 600 -0.60 -1.65 15.75
C GLN A 600 0.41 -1.67 16.92
N ARG A 601 -0.02 -1.25 18.13
CA ARG A 601 0.73 -1.45 19.38
C ARG A 601 0.90 -2.93 19.70
N TYR A 602 -0.04 -3.77 19.27
CA TYR A 602 0.08 -5.23 19.38
C TYR A 602 0.95 -5.76 18.22
N THR A 603 2.24 -5.47 18.30
CA THR A 603 3.22 -5.82 17.27
C THR A 603 3.44 -7.32 17.13
N LYS A 604 3.15 -8.10 18.18
CA LYS A 604 3.47 -9.54 18.27
C LYS A 604 2.29 -10.42 18.66
N SER A 605 1.11 -9.84 18.89
CA SER A 605 -0.09 -10.54 19.32
C SER A 605 -1.34 -9.79 18.85
N VAL A 606 -2.51 -10.34 19.12
CA VAL A 606 -3.79 -9.62 19.01
C VAL A 606 -4.45 -9.59 20.39
N PRO A 607 -5.36 -8.64 20.67
CA PRO A 607 -6.23 -8.71 21.83
C PRO A 607 -6.85 -10.09 21.94
N GLU A 608 -6.83 -10.71 23.11
CA GLU A 608 -7.41 -12.05 23.30
C GLU A 608 -8.76 -11.97 23.99
N LEU A 609 -9.72 -12.70 23.43
CA LEU A 609 -11.01 -12.89 24.07
C LEU A 609 -10.85 -13.84 25.27
N SER A 610 -11.27 -13.40 26.46
CA SER A 610 -11.15 -14.19 27.69
C SER A 610 -11.87 -15.55 27.62
N SER A 611 -11.25 -16.59 28.17
CA SER A 611 -11.75 -17.98 28.17
C SER A 611 -13.00 -18.19 29.03
N ASN A 612 -13.29 -17.26 29.96
CA ASN A 612 -14.43 -17.34 30.89
C ASN A 612 -15.79 -17.02 30.25
N ILE A 613 -15.83 -16.82 28.93
CA ILE A 613 -17.06 -16.48 28.24
C ILE A 613 -17.82 -17.76 27.87
N ASP A 614 -18.67 -18.22 28.80
CA ASP A 614 -19.56 -19.41 28.78
C ASP A 614 -19.90 -19.99 27.38
N GLN A 615 -19.36 -21.15 27.00
CA GLN A 615 -19.33 -21.61 25.59
C GLN A 615 -20.66 -22.11 25.00
N LYS A 616 -21.75 -22.16 25.78
CA LYS A 616 -23.07 -22.58 25.27
C LYS A 616 -23.72 -21.46 24.45
N ASP A 617 -24.13 -21.77 23.22
CA ASP A 617 -24.85 -20.91 22.27
C ASP A 617 -24.15 -19.59 21.89
N LYS A 618 -22.92 -19.67 21.35
CA LYS A 618 -22.18 -18.49 20.86
C LYS A 618 -21.77 -18.62 19.40
N PRO A 619 -21.71 -17.50 18.65
CA PRO A 619 -21.12 -17.47 17.31
C PRO A 619 -19.70 -18.00 17.35
N VAL A 620 -19.25 -18.52 16.22
CA VAL A 620 -17.83 -18.79 16.01
C VAL A 620 -17.08 -17.47 15.93
N TYR A 621 -15.98 -17.35 16.68
CA TYR A 621 -15.13 -16.17 16.64
C TYR A 621 -13.86 -16.42 15.83
N LEU A 622 -13.61 -15.55 14.86
CA LEU A 622 -12.38 -15.52 14.06
C LEU A 622 -11.63 -14.21 14.29
N TYR A 623 -10.32 -14.25 14.06
CA TYR A 623 -9.44 -13.10 14.10
C TYR A 623 -8.95 -12.83 12.68
N ALA A 624 -9.29 -11.67 12.14
CA ALA A 624 -8.89 -11.32 10.79
C ALA A 624 -7.36 -11.20 10.68
N SER A 625 -6.84 -11.65 9.55
CA SER A 625 -5.49 -11.33 9.09
C SER A 625 -5.58 -10.72 7.70
N ASP A 626 -4.57 -9.94 7.33
CA ASP A 626 -4.41 -9.51 5.96
C ASP A 626 -4.43 -10.74 5.02
N LEU A 627 -5.07 -10.58 3.87
CA LEU A 627 -5.33 -11.58 2.83
C LEU A 627 -6.20 -12.77 3.26
N MET A 628 -6.88 -12.70 4.41
CA MET A 628 -7.83 -13.73 4.82
C MET A 628 -9.02 -13.77 3.85
N TRP A 629 -9.33 -14.95 3.31
CA TRP A 629 -10.44 -15.16 2.37
C TRP A 629 -11.49 -16.11 2.95
N LEU A 630 -12.73 -15.66 2.98
CA LEU A 630 -13.88 -16.42 3.48
C LEU A 630 -14.93 -16.61 2.39
N PRO A 631 -14.95 -17.76 1.70
CA PRO A 631 -16.03 -18.12 0.80
C PRO A 631 -17.39 -18.12 1.51
N LEU A 632 -18.42 -17.68 0.79
CA LEU A 632 -19.81 -17.76 1.22
C LEU A 632 -20.58 -18.68 0.27
N GLU A 633 -21.30 -19.63 0.86
CA GLU A 633 -22.06 -20.65 0.16
C GLU A 633 -23.53 -20.57 0.56
N GLN A 634 -24.43 -20.94 -0.35
CA GLN A 634 -25.87 -20.97 -0.08
C GLN A 634 -26.19 -21.98 1.04
N GLN A 635 -26.79 -21.52 2.13
CA GLN A 635 -27.02 -22.35 3.32
C GLN A 635 -28.37 -23.06 3.32
N SER A 636 -28.37 -24.34 3.71
CA SER A 636 -29.57 -25.17 3.85
C SER A 636 -30.27 -25.02 5.22
N GLY A 637 -29.61 -24.47 6.25
CA GLY A 637 -30.17 -24.27 7.60
C GLY A 637 -29.42 -23.25 8.47
N HIS A 638 -30.00 -22.94 9.64
CA HIS A 638 -29.34 -22.14 10.69
C HIS A 638 -28.34 -23.02 11.46
N ASN A 639 -27.22 -22.44 11.91
CA ASN A 639 -26.21 -23.06 12.79
C ASN A 639 -25.28 -24.13 12.18
N THR A 640 -25.28 -24.37 10.87
CA THR A 640 -24.22 -25.17 10.22
C THR A 640 -23.16 -24.25 9.64
N LEU A 641 -21.92 -24.34 10.14
CA LEU A 641 -20.78 -23.67 9.52
C LEU A 641 -20.55 -24.28 8.13
N PRO A 642 -20.36 -23.46 7.09
CA PRO A 642 -19.87 -23.94 5.81
C PRO A 642 -18.55 -24.71 5.99
N ALA A 643 -18.36 -25.79 5.22
CA ALA A 643 -17.14 -26.59 5.29
C ALA A 643 -15.88 -25.73 5.03
N SER A 644 -15.99 -24.74 4.15
CA SER A 644 -14.96 -23.74 3.86
C SER A 644 -14.58 -22.88 5.08
N LEU A 645 -15.53 -22.58 5.97
CA LEU A 645 -15.28 -21.84 7.22
C LEU A 645 -14.74 -22.74 8.34
N GLN A 646 -15.06 -24.02 8.35
CA GLN A 646 -14.53 -24.96 9.35
C GLN A 646 -12.99 -25.04 9.29
N SER A 647 -12.41 -25.04 8.07
CA SER A 647 -10.96 -24.99 7.89
C SER A 647 -10.30 -23.78 8.57
N TRP A 648 -10.97 -22.63 8.58
CA TRP A 648 -10.49 -21.43 9.26
C TRP A 648 -10.65 -21.51 10.79
N VAL A 649 -11.68 -22.16 11.28
CA VAL A 649 -11.85 -22.42 12.73
C VAL A 649 -10.73 -23.29 13.25
N ASP A 650 -10.41 -24.35 12.51
CA ASP A 650 -9.32 -25.27 12.85
C ASP A 650 -7.97 -24.54 12.80
N LEU A 651 -7.77 -23.69 11.79
CA LEU A 651 -6.56 -22.88 11.61
C LEU A 651 -6.42 -21.74 12.64
N ALA A 652 -7.51 -21.13 13.10
CA ALA A 652 -7.48 -20.01 14.05
C ALA A 652 -6.83 -20.40 15.40
N SER A 653 -6.87 -21.68 15.76
CA SER A 653 -6.14 -22.22 16.92
C SER A 653 -4.61 -22.20 16.70
N SER A 654 -4.16 -22.41 15.47
CA SER A 654 -2.75 -22.45 15.04
C SER A 654 -2.19 -21.07 14.68
N VAL A 655 -2.99 -20.16 14.12
CA VAL A 655 -2.56 -18.77 13.84
C VAL A 655 -2.18 -18.04 15.13
N LYS A 656 -2.87 -18.32 16.24
CA LYS A 656 -2.47 -17.87 17.58
C LYS A 656 -1.05 -18.34 17.96
N GLN A 657 -0.70 -19.57 17.60
CA GLN A 657 0.66 -20.10 17.82
C GLN A 657 1.68 -19.43 16.89
N LEU A 658 1.30 -19.07 15.65
CA LEU A 658 2.21 -18.43 14.69
C LEU A 658 2.61 -16.99 15.08
N TYR A 659 1.67 -16.20 15.61
CA TYR A 659 2.00 -14.90 16.22
C TYR A 659 2.95 -15.08 17.43
N ALA A 660 2.74 -16.13 18.23
CA ALA A 660 3.65 -16.47 19.34
C ALA A 660 5.03 -16.98 18.85
N MET A 661 5.12 -17.67 17.71
CA MET A 661 6.39 -18.13 17.12
C MET A 661 7.24 -16.99 16.54
N ALA A 662 6.60 -15.92 16.04
CA ALA A 662 7.32 -14.70 15.64
C ALA A 662 8.10 -14.03 16.79
N ASP A 663 7.87 -14.48 18.03
CA ASP A 663 8.56 -14.07 19.25
C ASP A 663 9.88 -14.84 19.51
N CYS A 664 10.26 -15.79 18.65
CA CYS A 664 11.51 -16.53 18.81
C CYS A 664 12.74 -15.63 18.56
N PRO A 665 13.65 -15.44 19.53
CA PRO A 665 14.87 -14.64 19.38
C PRO A 665 15.79 -15.14 18.27
N THR A 666 15.72 -16.44 17.95
CA THR A 666 16.49 -17.07 16.87
C THR A 666 15.98 -16.67 15.48
N ILE A 667 14.75 -16.15 15.37
CA ILE A 667 14.11 -15.68 14.13
C ILE A 667 14.30 -14.16 13.94
N ASN A 668 14.48 -13.38 15.03
CA ASN A 668 14.60 -11.91 15.03
C ASN A 668 16.03 -11.43 14.93
#